data_AF-A0A4Q2YEX6-F1
#
_entry.id   AF-A0A4Q2YEX6-F1
#
_cell.length_a   1.000
_cell.length_b   1.000
_cell.length_c   1.000
_cell.angle_alpha   90.00
_cell.angle_beta   90.00
_cell.angle_gamma   90.00
#
_symmetry.space_group_name_H-M   'P 1'
#
loop_
_entity.id
_entity.type
_entity.pdbx_description
1 polymer ?
#
loop_
_entity_poly.entity_id
_entity_poly.type
_entity_poly.pdbx_seq_one_letter_code
_entity_poly.pdbx_strand_id
1 'polypeptide(L)'
;MVKPFTGPSLRPVLRCALAGCLFTVATAAPVDIPFTENFGSGSSVFAGGTGWTHSGGKYRGSVSGNGTTSGSSVEAPSFPNGFRMETTISGVTGTGGTNSCGFGFLGAAAGFSGTSAYYLADVRPATSRLRLVQVGTSNTFFINNESLSFTLDPLTPFKLFVEGSYDGPVLRIRIIISQNGNESIHAFDDETPITGPYFGFRARSEGTTGTLAADFDDFLLKEYSLVEFTGAPAAYARSGFPYSSTFGATSSSGGAVSFTAEELPGWLSLADNGDGTVTVSGTPPAGLTGSFMMKVSAQDTNGAPSVQEFPLKLLGVSGVVISEFVASSNGALEDEDGDDSDWLEIFNADPEPADLGGWMLKDDKTSWTIPAGTVLPPFGHLVVFASDKNRTGPELHANFKLSADAGGQLSLVRPDNSIASEYVNYPVQRKGASYGMWGDYQTSGYLSPATPGAANPAEGYISFAVNPTFSVQRGFFNSPQSLTLEAALPGASISYTLDGSLPTVDNGTLIPPASEDAAPSGTISISSSSVVRAVAFKADYLPSPAITHTYLFPDDLVTQSANGVPPAGWPTNSVNGQMLDYGMDPEVINSPAKAEELKTALRSLPTFSLVTDRRHFFDPLTGIYVNAYGREKEWERPTSMEMIRPDGTSAFQIDCGMRMRGGVSRDDSNPKHSLHFYFRGEYGEGKLRYPLFDGEGAPEFDRIDLRTTQGGKSWHTSGSTSANYMQDEWSRATQGAMGHPHARSRYVHLYINGQYWGIYATQERADNAWAASYFGGEKEEYDIIKTYTLPHRVE
;
A
#
# COMPACT_ATOMS: atom_id res chain seq x y z
N MET A 1 1.16 -6.49 -35.88
CA MET A 1 0.97 -7.90 -36.25
C MET A 1 1.73 -8.17 -37.53
N VAL A 2 2.94 -8.70 -37.38
CA VAL A 2 3.74 -9.34 -38.44
C VAL A 2 4.15 -10.68 -37.83
N LYS A 3 4.02 -11.78 -38.55
CA LYS A 3 4.59 -13.06 -38.09
C LYS A 3 6.03 -13.14 -38.60
N PRO A 4 7.05 -13.23 -37.72
CA PRO A 4 8.44 -13.29 -38.15
C PRO A 4 8.72 -14.58 -38.91
N PHE A 5 9.48 -14.49 -40.01
CA PHE A 5 9.91 -15.68 -40.76
C PHE A 5 10.99 -16.43 -39.97
N THR A 6 10.71 -17.69 -39.65
CA THR A 6 11.63 -18.59 -38.92
C THR A 6 12.77 -19.07 -39.82
N GLY A 7 13.92 -18.42 -39.71
CA GLY A 7 15.18 -18.84 -40.35
C GLY A 7 16.37 -18.59 -39.42
N PRO A 8 17.33 -19.54 -39.30
CA PRO A 8 18.47 -19.37 -38.40
C PRO A 8 19.49 -18.35 -38.95
N SER A 9 20.00 -17.51 -38.05
CA SER A 9 21.00 -16.45 -38.25
C SER A 9 20.54 -15.16 -38.96
N LEU A 10 21.03 -14.02 -38.42
CA LEU A 10 20.94 -12.65 -38.94
C LEU A 10 19.52 -12.07 -39.17
N ARG A 11 19.02 -11.31 -38.18
CA ARG A 11 17.81 -10.45 -38.28
C ARG A 11 17.91 -9.46 -39.48
N PRO A 12 17.07 -9.55 -40.53
CA PRO A 12 17.05 -8.57 -41.61
C PRO A 12 16.00 -7.50 -41.33
N VAL A 13 16.41 -6.25 -41.09
CA VAL A 13 15.46 -5.12 -40.95
C VAL A 13 14.88 -4.77 -42.33
N LEU A 14 13.62 -5.16 -42.56
CA LEU A 14 12.96 -4.91 -43.85
C LEU A 14 12.58 -3.42 -43.98
N ARG A 15 13.23 -2.72 -44.90
CA ARG A 15 12.94 -1.31 -45.19
C ARG A 15 11.61 -1.16 -45.94
N CYS A 16 10.62 -0.53 -45.33
CA CYS A 16 9.51 0.07 -46.07
C CYS A 16 9.90 1.50 -46.49
N ALA A 17 9.82 1.82 -47.78
CA ALA A 17 10.29 3.09 -48.32
C ALA A 17 9.15 4.11 -48.49
N LEU A 18 9.12 5.12 -47.62
CA LEU A 18 8.47 6.41 -47.88
C LEU A 18 9.51 7.53 -47.71
N ALA A 19 9.36 8.60 -48.49
CA ALA A 19 10.49 9.42 -48.89
C ALA A 19 10.84 10.58 -47.92
N GLY A 20 12.14 10.86 -47.79
CA GLY A 20 12.61 12.25 -47.70
C GLY A 20 12.93 12.85 -46.33
N CYS A 21 13.79 12.21 -45.52
CA CYS A 21 14.63 12.92 -44.55
C CYS A 21 15.95 12.17 -44.31
N LEU A 22 17.09 12.85 -44.42
CA LEU A 22 18.36 12.36 -43.87
C LEU A 22 18.53 12.88 -42.45
N PHE A 23 18.77 11.99 -41.49
CA PHE A 23 19.31 12.34 -40.19
C PHE A 23 20.42 11.36 -39.81
N THR A 24 21.54 11.90 -39.35
CA THR A 24 22.71 11.13 -38.91
C THR A 24 22.51 10.67 -37.48
N VAL A 25 22.54 9.36 -37.22
CA VAL A 25 22.51 8.82 -35.85
C VAL A 25 23.92 8.88 -35.28
N ALA A 26 24.14 9.72 -34.28
CA ALA A 26 25.33 9.68 -33.43
C ALA A 26 25.09 8.70 -32.26
N THR A 27 26.12 7.92 -31.91
CA THR A 27 26.07 7.01 -30.77
C THR A 27 26.20 7.79 -29.45
N ALA A 28 25.09 7.93 -28.72
CA ALA A 28 25.12 8.38 -27.33
C ALA A 28 25.12 7.14 -26.41
N ALA A 29 26.13 7.04 -25.54
CA ALA A 29 26.08 6.16 -24.38
C ALA A 29 25.19 6.81 -23.29
N PRO A 30 24.59 6.03 -22.37
CA PRO A 30 24.00 6.61 -21.18
C PRO A 30 25.08 7.36 -20.38
N VAL A 31 24.71 8.52 -19.84
CA VAL A 31 25.53 9.28 -18.90
C VAL A 31 24.74 9.35 -17.61
N ASP A 32 25.16 8.54 -16.63
CA ASP A 32 24.67 8.66 -15.27
C ASP A 32 25.09 10.00 -14.67
N ILE A 33 24.18 10.65 -13.96
CA ILE A 33 24.47 11.86 -13.17
C ILE A 33 24.49 11.44 -11.71
N PRO A 34 25.67 11.19 -11.10
CA PRO A 34 25.76 10.88 -9.69
C PRO A 34 25.47 12.14 -8.87
N PHE A 35 24.38 12.14 -8.10
CA PHE A 35 24.18 13.10 -7.03
C PHE A 35 25.00 12.69 -5.80
N THR A 36 25.79 13.63 -5.28
CA THR A 36 26.77 13.39 -4.23
C THR A 36 26.24 13.72 -2.83
N GLU A 37 26.53 12.81 -1.90
CA GLU A 37 26.76 13.04 -0.46
C GLU A 37 25.59 13.29 0.52
N ASN A 38 25.29 12.21 1.27
CA ASN A 38 25.55 12.07 2.72
C ASN A 38 24.45 12.22 3.80
N PHE A 39 24.62 11.37 4.82
CA PHE A 39 24.03 11.27 6.17
C PHE A 39 22.55 10.81 6.36
N GLY A 40 22.40 9.82 7.26
CA GLY A 40 21.17 9.50 8.03
C GLY A 40 21.24 10.14 9.43
N SER A 41 20.52 9.67 10.47
CA SER A 41 19.61 8.52 10.61
C SER A 41 18.59 8.75 11.77
N GLY A 42 18.07 7.74 12.48
CA GLY A 42 16.73 7.70 13.11
C GLY A 42 16.56 7.89 14.65
N SER A 43 15.98 6.88 15.33
CA SER A 43 14.94 7.00 16.41
C SER A 43 15.24 6.27 17.74
N SER A 44 14.61 6.49 18.92
CA SER A 44 13.72 7.53 19.52
C SER A 44 13.43 7.20 21.03
N VAL A 45 12.31 7.67 21.65
CA VAL A 45 11.77 7.35 23.02
C VAL A 45 12.67 7.79 24.23
N PHE A 46 12.35 7.85 25.54
CA PHE A 46 11.14 7.69 26.42
C PHE A 46 10.93 8.97 27.30
N ALA A 47 9.74 9.35 27.82
CA ALA A 47 8.87 8.81 28.91
C ALA A 47 9.54 8.71 30.31
N GLY A 48 8.98 9.25 31.41
CA GLY A 48 7.81 10.09 31.66
C GLY A 48 7.77 10.55 33.14
N GLY A 49 6.78 11.25 33.68
CA GLY A 49 5.63 11.91 33.06
C GLY A 49 4.57 12.38 34.09
N THR A 50 3.79 13.41 33.76
CA THR A 50 2.43 13.63 34.30
C THR A 50 1.53 14.22 33.21
N GLY A 51 0.53 13.45 32.76
CA GLY A 51 -0.70 13.88 32.08
C GLY A 51 -0.62 14.99 31.01
N TRP A 52 -0.33 14.62 29.77
CA TRP A 52 -0.65 15.44 28.58
C TRP A 52 -1.39 14.60 27.53
N THR A 53 -2.42 15.17 26.90
CA THR A 53 -3.17 14.55 25.80
C THR A 53 -2.97 15.35 24.51
N HIS A 54 -2.61 14.68 23.41
CA HIS A 54 -2.29 15.31 22.13
C HIS A 54 -3.40 15.16 21.08
N SER A 55 -3.59 16.20 20.27
CA SER A 55 -4.30 16.13 18.99
C SER A 55 -3.85 17.26 18.05
N GLY A 56 -3.37 16.94 16.84
CA GLY A 56 -3.33 17.87 15.71
C GLY A 56 -2.42 19.11 15.83
N GLY A 57 -1.11 18.93 16.04
CA GLY A 57 -0.10 19.95 15.73
C GLY A 57 -0.09 21.24 16.58
N LYS A 58 -0.81 21.29 17.70
CA LYS A 58 -0.84 22.46 18.60
C LYS A 58 -0.20 22.13 19.95
N TYR A 59 0.80 22.92 20.34
CA TYR A 59 1.42 22.82 21.66
C TYR A 59 0.69 23.74 22.65
N ARG A 60 0.33 23.17 23.81
CA ARG A 60 -0.19 23.93 24.96
C ARG A 60 0.80 23.83 26.10
N GLY A 61 1.23 24.98 26.61
CA GLY A 61 1.97 25.08 27.88
C GLY A 61 1.06 25.62 28.97
N SER A 62 1.26 25.17 30.21
CA SER A 62 0.55 25.70 31.38
C SER A 62 1.50 26.49 32.27
N VAL A 63 1.23 27.78 32.48
CA VAL A 63 1.89 28.60 33.50
C VAL A 63 1.05 28.57 34.77
N SER A 64 1.67 28.33 35.93
CA SER A 64 1.01 28.33 37.24
C SER A 64 1.61 29.38 38.18
N GLY A 65 0.76 30.29 38.66
CA GLY A 65 1.12 31.27 39.69
C GLY A 65 -0.10 31.64 40.52
N ASN A 66 -0.06 31.39 41.83
CA ASN A 66 -1.04 31.81 42.84
C ASN A 66 -2.54 31.76 42.43
N GLY A 67 -2.97 30.63 41.84
CA GLY A 67 -4.39 30.32 41.67
C GLY A 67 -5.10 30.93 40.45
N THR A 68 -4.40 31.68 39.59
CA THR A 68 -4.96 32.15 38.31
C THR A 68 -4.28 31.47 37.12
N THR A 69 -5.06 30.72 36.34
CA THR A 69 -4.58 30.00 35.16
C THR A 69 -4.74 30.87 33.91
N SER A 70 -3.65 31.44 33.39
CA SER A 70 -3.63 32.03 32.05
C SER A 70 -3.25 30.96 31.02
N GLY A 71 -4.13 30.72 30.06
CA GLY A 71 -3.86 29.81 28.95
C GLY A 71 -3.01 30.47 27.89
N SER A 72 -1.94 29.80 27.45
CA SER A 72 -1.19 30.15 26.24
C SER A 72 -1.16 28.98 25.27
N SER A 73 -1.16 29.31 23.98
CA SER A 73 -1.03 28.36 22.87
C SER A 73 -0.10 28.96 21.85
N VAL A 74 0.85 28.16 21.36
CA VAL A 74 1.79 28.57 20.32
C VAL A 74 1.48 27.79 19.05
N GLU A 75 1.40 28.51 17.94
CA GLU A 75 1.44 27.95 16.59
C GLU A 75 2.71 28.47 15.90
N ALA A 76 3.45 27.55 15.27
CA ALA A 76 4.72 27.84 14.61
C ALA A 76 4.84 26.98 13.35
N PRO A 77 4.69 27.56 12.14
CA PRO A 77 4.96 26.87 10.89
C PRO A 77 6.47 26.75 10.67
N SER A 78 6.91 25.59 10.17
CA SER A 78 8.29 25.37 9.73
C SER A 78 8.57 26.06 8.40
N PHE A 79 9.62 26.90 8.33
CA PHE A 79 10.15 27.44 7.09
C PHE A 79 11.65 27.07 6.97
N PRO A 80 12.18 26.72 5.78
CA PRO A 80 13.57 26.26 5.66
C PRO A 80 14.63 27.25 6.15
N ASN A 81 14.37 28.56 6.03
CA ASN A 81 15.34 29.63 6.33
C ASN A 81 14.87 30.55 7.49
N GLY A 82 13.92 30.12 8.33
CA GLY A 82 13.39 30.97 9.39
C GLY A 82 12.26 30.38 10.23
N PHE A 83 11.78 31.16 11.21
CA PHE A 83 10.71 30.79 12.12
C PHE A 83 9.67 31.91 12.27
N ARG A 84 8.46 31.56 12.68
CA ARG A 84 7.46 32.48 13.26
C ARG A 84 6.84 31.84 14.48
N MET A 85 6.88 32.52 15.61
CA MET A 85 6.16 32.18 16.83
C MET A 85 5.00 33.16 17.04
N GLU A 86 3.86 32.68 17.51
CA GLU A 86 2.79 33.51 18.10
C GLU A 86 2.61 33.12 19.58
N THR A 87 2.43 34.12 20.46
CA THR A 87 1.87 33.91 21.79
C THR A 87 0.79 34.95 22.09
N THR A 88 -0.31 34.54 22.72
CA THR A 88 -1.34 35.44 23.24
C THR A 88 -1.15 35.61 24.74
N ILE A 89 -0.83 36.83 25.17
CA ILE A 89 -0.68 37.20 26.57
C ILE A 89 -2.03 37.74 27.06
N SER A 90 -2.65 37.05 28.02
CA SER A 90 -3.89 37.49 28.65
C SER A 90 -3.66 38.71 29.56
N GLY A 91 -4.60 39.66 29.59
CA GLY A 91 -4.56 40.78 30.53
C GLY A 91 -4.57 40.28 31.99
N VAL A 92 -3.70 40.83 32.84
CA VAL A 92 -3.42 40.28 34.18
C VAL A 92 -4.01 41.16 35.27
N THR A 93 -5.09 40.68 35.90
CA THR A 93 -5.60 41.24 37.16
C THR A 93 -5.10 40.39 38.34
N GLY A 94 -4.01 40.82 38.98
CA GLY A 94 -3.39 40.07 40.09
C GLY A 94 -2.59 40.94 41.05
N THR A 95 -2.99 40.94 42.33
CA THR A 95 -2.32 41.66 43.42
C THR A 95 -1.44 40.72 44.25
N GLY A 96 -0.14 40.99 44.31
CA GLY A 96 0.75 40.47 45.36
C GLY A 96 1.24 39.02 45.20
N GLY A 97 2.42 38.85 44.59
CA GLY A 97 3.17 37.59 44.57
C GLY A 97 4.23 37.57 43.48
N THR A 98 5.44 37.09 43.79
CA THR A 98 6.52 36.93 42.80
C THR A 98 6.29 35.67 41.96
N ASN A 99 5.57 35.83 40.85
CA ASN A 99 5.31 34.75 39.89
C ASN A 99 6.41 34.69 38.81
N SER A 100 6.82 33.48 38.42
CA SER A 100 7.79 33.21 37.35
C SER A 100 7.12 32.49 36.18
N CYS A 101 7.45 32.87 34.94
CA CYS A 101 6.83 32.34 33.72
C CYS A 101 7.87 32.18 32.58
N GLY A 102 8.69 31.13 32.66
CA GLY A 102 9.69 30.82 31.62
C GLY A 102 9.07 30.16 30.37
N PHE A 103 9.70 30.38 29.21
CA PHE A 103 9.32 29.79 27.92
C PHE A 103 10.56 29.23 27.20
N GLY A 104 11.01 28.05 27.64
CA GLY A 104 12.02 27.28 26.91
C GLY A 104 11.37 26.51 25.76
N PHE A 105 11.93 26.63 24.56
CA PHE A 105 11.60 25.73 23.45
C PHE A 105 12.54 24.54 23.46
N LEU A 106 12.00 23.34 23.64
CA LEU A 106 12.56 22.15 22.99
C LEU A 106 12.12 22.21 21.52
N GLY A 107 13.09 22.24 20.61
CA GLY A 107 12.83 22.26 19.17
C GLY A 107 12.29 20.91 18.71
N ALA A 108 10.97 20.79 18.56
CA ALA A 108 10.34 19.60 18.00
C ALA A 108 10.41 19.64 16.47
N ALA A 109 11.33 18.88 15.88
CA ALA A 109 11.25 18.53 14.46
C ALA A 109 9.97 17.69 14.22
N ALA A 110 9.22 18.01 13.17
CA ALA A 110 8.01 17.27 12.82
C ALA A 110 8.37 15.97 12.07
N GLY A 111 8.83 14.95 12.81
CA GLY A 111 9.24 13.66 12.24
C GLY A 111 9.28 12.53 13.26
N PHE A 112 8.27 11.65 13.20
CA PHE A 112 8.16 10.37 13.90
C PHE A 112 8.00 10.38 15.44
N SER A 113 7.61 9.22 15.95
CA SER A 113 6.93 9.05 17.25
C SER A 113 7.84 8.42 18.30
N GLY A 114 8.00 9.09 19.43
CA GLY A 114 8.59 8.52 20.64
C GLY A 114 8.53 9.54 21.79
N THR A 115 8.05 9.12 22.95
CA THR A 115 7.90 9.98 24.13
C THR A 115 9.24 10.55 24.61
N SER A 116 9.25 11.75 25.22
CA SER A 116 10.47 12.40 25.73
C SER A 116 10.20 13.10 27.08
N ALA A 117 11.22 13.25 27.93
CA ALA A 117 11.17 14.08 29.13
C ALA A 117 12.58 14.58 29.54
N TYR A 118 12.71 15.86 29.88
CA TYR A 118 13.98 16.49 30.30
C TYR A 118 13.77 17.53 31.41
N TYR A 119 14.83 17.83 32.18
CA TYR A 119 14.85 18.82 33.28
C TYR A 119 16.08 19.76 33.19
N LEU A 120 16.05 20.88 33.91
CA LEU A 120 16.92 22.06 33.70
C LEU A 120 18.09 22.20 34.71
N ALA A 121 19.14 22.96 34.33
CA ALA A 121 20.17 23.51 35.23
C ALA A 121 20.67 24.90 34.74
N ASP A 122 21.16 25.74 35.67
CA ASP A 122 21.65 27.15 35.53
C ASP A 122 23.21 27.13 35.71
N VAL A 123 24.10 28.07 35.34
CA VAL A 123 24.09 29.55 35.35
C VAL A 123 25.06 30.16 34.29
N ARG A 124 24.83 31.43 33.91
CA ARG A 124 25.63 32.35 33.05
C ARG A 124 27.14 32.46 33.41
N PRO A 125 28.02 32.95 32.49
CA PRO A 125 28.26 34.41 32.47
C PRO A 125 28.63 35.11 31.12
N ALA A 126 27.97 36.25 30.90
CA ALA A 126 28.51 37.53 30.39
C ALA A 126 28.67 37.82 28.86
N THR A 127 27.90 38.84 28.44
CA THR A 127 28.28 40.00 27.59
C THR A 127 27.99 40.06 26.08
N SER A 128 26.87 39.49 25.62
CA SER A 128 25.97 40.17 24.66
C SER A 128 24.56 40.23 25.27
N ARG A 129 23.82 41.34 25.12
CA ARG A 129 22.59 41.59 25.93
C ARG A 129 21.48 42.33 25.19
N LEU A 130 20.33 41.67 25.10
CA LEU A 130 19.01 42.31 24.96
C LEU A 130 18.39 42.55 26.35
N ARG A 131 17.66 43.65 26.58
CA ARG A 131 17.04 43.97 27.88
C ARG A 131 15.67 44.63 27.75
N LEU A 132 14.70 44.13 28.50
CA LEU A 132 13.37 44.72 28.66
C LEU A 132 13.27 45.47 30.00
N VAL A 133 12.87 46.75 29.96
CA VAL A 133 12.72 47.60 31.16
C VAL A 133 11.48 48.47 31.01
N GLN A 134 10.43 48.15 31.76
CA GLN A 134 9.18 48.90 31.84
C GLN A 134 9.24 49.92 32.99
N VAL A 135 8.89 51.19 32.73
CA VAL A 135 8.78 52.23 33.76
C VAL A 135 7.55 53.11 33.52
N GLY A 136 6.53 52.95 34.35
CA GLY A 136 5.30 53.76 34.30
C GLY A 136 4.28 53.30 33.26
N THR A 137 3.46 54.23 32.78
CA THR A 137 2.28 53.97 31.90
C THR A 137 2.64 53.79 30.42
N SER A 138 3.89 53.44 30.13
CA SER A 138 4.44 53.28 28.78
C SER A 138 5.19 51.97 28.70
N ASN A 139 4.99 51.19 27.64
CA ASN A 139 5.79 50.00 27.40
C ASN A 139 6.97 50.39 26.50
N THR A 140 8.19 49.99 26.86
CA THR A 140 9.40 50.37 26.12
C THR A 140 10.35 49.19 25.99
N PHE A 141 10.73 48.86 24.75
CA PHE A 141 11.85 47.97 24.46
C PHE A 141 13.16 48.74 24.45
N PHE A 142 14.26 48.07 24.82
CA PHE A 142 15.61 48.54 24.55
C PHE A 142 16.37 47.46 23.78
N ILE A 143 16.69 47.73 22.52
CA ILE A 143 17.43 46.81 21.63
C ILE A 143 18.70 47.50 21.18
N ASN A 144 19.87 46.93 21.47
CA ASN A 144 21.19 47.49 21.14
C ASN A 144 21.35 48.99 21.52
N ASN A 145 20.79 49.37 22.68
CA ASN A 145 20.64 50.73 23.24
C ASN A 145 19.64 51.68 22.55
N GLU A 146 18.99 51.31 21.45
CA GLU A 146 17.85 52.08 20.93
C GLU A 146 16.58 51.82 21.76
N SER A 147 15.84 52.88 22.08
CA SER A 147 14.61 52.81 22.88
C SER A 147 13.37 52.97 22.01
N LEU A 148 12.45 52.02 22.14
CA LEU A 148 11.25 51.92 21.32
C LEU A 148 10.02 51.86 22.22
N SER A 149 9.20 52.90 22.19
CA SER A 149 8.01 53.03 23.05
C SER A 149 6.70 52.76 22.31
N PHE A 150 5.81 52.04 22.98
CA PHE A 150 4.48 51.64 22.50
C PHE A 150 3.49 51.61 23.67
N THR A 151 2.19 51.60 23.36
CA THR A 151 1.13 51.64 24.37
C THR A 151 0.21 50.43 24.20
N LEU A 152 -0.05 49.71 25.29
CA LEU A 152 -1.06 48.66 25.38
C LEU A 152 -2.03 48.98 26.51
N ASP A 153 -3.28 48.53 26.38
CA ASP A 153 -4.19 48.39 27.51
C ASP A 153 -3.75 47.17 28.35
N PRO A 154 -3.39 47.32 29.64
CA PRO A 154 -2.95 46.20 30.48
C PRO A 154 -4.08 45.22 30.86
N LEU A 155 -5.36 45.58 30.66
CA LEU A 155 -6.50 44.72 30.97
C LEU A 155 -6.95 43.87 29.77
N THR A 156 -6.62 44.27 28.55
CA THR A 156 -7.00 43.54 27.32
C THR A 156 -5.88 42.60 26.86
N PRO A 157 -6.17 41.32 26.51
CA PRO A 157 -5.17 40.42 25.92
C PRO A 157 -4.51 41.00 24.66
N PHE A 158 -3.23 40.72 24.47
CA PHE A 158 -2.49 41.09 23.25
C PHE A 158 -1.71 39.90 22.68
N LYS A 159 -1.50 39.90 21.37
CA LYS A 159 -0.62 38.96 20.70
C LYS A 159 0.78 39.55 20.58
N LEU A 160 1.77 38.71 20.81
CA LEU A 160 3.18 38.95 20.52
C LEU A 160 3.61 37.87 19.51
N PHE A 161 4.11 38.31 18.35
CA PHE A 161 4.79 37.44 17.40
C PHE A 161 6.29 37.72 17.44
N VAL A 162 7.08 36.67 17.26
CA VAL A 162 8.52 36.78 16.99
C VAL A 162 8.83 35.95 15.74
N GLU A 163 9.18 36.63 14.67
CA GLU A 163 9.70 36.04 13.44
C GLU A 163 11.22 36.13 13.45
N GLY A 164 11.88 35.18 12.79
CA GLY A 164 13.32 35.25 12.54
C GLY A 164 13.70 34.59 11.22
N SER A 165 14.76 35.06 10.58
CA SER A 165 15.28 34.48 9.34
C SER A 165 16.79 34.64 9.22
N TYR A 166 17.45 33.63 8.64
CA TYR A 166 18.90 33.63 8.42
C TYR A 166 19.26 34.13 7.02
N ASP A 167 20.28 34.97 6.93
CA ASP A 167 20.86 35.47 5.69
C ASP A 167 22.40 35.41 5.79
N GLY A 168 22.96 34.26 5.43
CA GLY A 168 24.36 33.93 5.73
C GLY A 168 24.61 33.88 7.25
N PRO A 169 25.61 34.61 7.79
CA PRO A 169 25.87 34.65 9.23
C PRO A 169 24.91 35.57 10.00
N VAL A 170 24.04 36.34 9.31
CA VAL A 170 23.18 37.34 9.94
C VAL A 170 21.84 36.72 10.33
N LEU A 171 21.46 36.84 11.60
CA LEU A 171 20.12 36.52 12.09
C LEU A 171 19.27 37.79 12.10
N ARG A 172 18.24 37.84 11.25
CA ARG A 172 17.21 38.88 11.33
C ARG A 172 16.11 38.43 12.28
N ILE A 173 15.68 39.31 13.18
CA ILE A 173 14.57 39.08 14.12
C ILE A 173 13.54 40.20 13.94
N ARG A 174 12.26 39.84 13.80
CA ARG A 174 11.14 40.79 13.78
C ARG A 174 10.16 40.48 14.91
N ILE A 175 9.92 41.48 15.75
CA ILE A 175 8.92 41.47 16.80
C ILE A 175 7.67 42.19 16.27
N ILE A 176 6.50 41.57 16.41
CA ILE A 176 5.20 42.17 16.06
C ILE A 176 4.29 42.10 17.28
N ILE A 177 3.65 43.21 17.63
CA ILE A 177 2.70 43.28 18.76
C ILE A 177 1.34 43.73 18.24
N SER A 178 0.31 42.93 18.51
CA SER A 178 -1.03 43.11 17.96
C SER A 178 -2.07 43.13 19.08
N GLN A 179 -2.71 44.28 19.28
CA GLN A 179 -3.79 44.45 20.27
C GLN A 179 -4.95 45.21 19.63
N ASN A 180 -6.17 44.69 19.78
CA ASN A 180 -7.40 45.28 19.22
C ASN A 180 -7.33 45.61 17.71
N GLY A 181 -6.52 44.85 16.95
CA GLY A 181 -6.34 45.03 15.50
C GLY A 181 -5.27 46.05 15.09
N ASN A 182 -4.63 46.74 16.04
CA ASN A 182 -3.47 47.60 15.77
C ASN A 182 -2.18 46.78 15.91
N GLU A 183 -1.33 46.78 14.88
CA GLU A 183 -0.04 46.08 14.91
C GLU A 183 1.14 47.06 14.96
N SER A 184 2.13 46.76 15.81
CA SER A 184 3.41 47.46 15.91
C SER A 184 4.53 46.50 15.51
N ILE A 185 5.21 46.78 14.39
CA ILE A 185 6.20 45.89 13.76
C ILE A 185 7.59 46.49 13.86
N HIS A 186 8.55 45.70 14.36
CA HIS A 186 9.92 46.14 14.60
C HIS A 186 10.90 45.03 14.18
N ALA A 187 11.84 45.33 13.29
CA ALA A 187 12.79 44.38 12.74
C ALA A 187 14.24 44.83 12.98
N PHE A 188 15.11 43.86 13.23
CA PHE A 188 16.49 44.05 13.68
C PHE A 188 17.37 42.95 13.08
N ASP A 189 18.61 43.29 12.76
CA ASP A 189 19.62 42.36 12.24
C ASP A 189 20.73 42.20 13.29
N ASP A 190 21.12 40.97 13.60
CA ASP A 190 22.30 40.64 14.42
C ASP A 190 23.34 39.91 13.56
N GLU A 191 24.52 40.53 13.41
CA GLU A 191 25.64 40.01 12.63
C GLU A 191 26.61 39.14 13.47
N THR A 192 26.30 38.91 14.76
CA THR A 192 27.11 38.07 15.65
C THR A 192 27.09 36.62 15.18
N PRO A 193 28.25 35.99 14.87
CA PRO A 193 28.28 34.61 14.37
C PRO A 193 27.78 33.59 15.40
N ILE A 194 26.56 33.09 15.23
CA ILE A 194 25.95 32.10 16.12
C ILE A 194 26.46 30.70 15.78
N THR A 195 27.37 30.16 16.60
CA THR A 195 27.88 28.78 16.47
C THR A 195 27.11 27.82 17.39
N GLY A 196 25.88 27.48 17.00
CA GLY A 196 25.02 26.49 17.67
C GLY A 196 23.54 26.68 17.30
N PRO A 197 22.65 25.67 17.51
CA PRO A 197 21.35 25.67 16.83
C PRO A 197 20.18 26.35 17.59
N TYR A 198 20.36 26.79 18.84
CA TYR A 198 19.23 27.10 19.75
C TYR A 198 19.37 28.38 20.58
N PHE A 199 18.21 28.94 20.94
CA PHE A 199 18.03 30.15 21.75
C PHE A 199 16.77 29.99 22.63
N GLY A 200 16.69 30.64 23.79
CA GLY A 200 15.59 30.47 24.75
C GLY A 200 15.17 31.76 25.46
N PHE A 201 13.90 31.85 25.88
CA PHE A 201 13.31 33.06 26.47
C PHE A 201 12.86 32.83 27.92
N ARG A 202 13.12 33.80 28.82
CA ARG A 202 12.61 33.76 30.20
C ARG A 202 11.96 35.08 30.59
N ALA A 203 10.63 35.07 30.71
CA ALA A 203 9.91 36.14 31.36
C ALA A 203 9.91 35.97 32.89
N ARG A 204 10.08 37.07 33.61
CA ARG A 204 9.99 37.18 35.06
C ARG A 204 9.02 38.33 35.38
N SER A 205 8.24 38.24 36.45
CA SER A 205 7.59 39.43 37.00
C SER A 205 8.44 39.96 38.16
N GLU A 206 9.14 41.06 37.91
CA GLU A 206 9.98 41.70 38.92
C GLU A 206 9.24 42.88 39.58
N GLY A 207 8.93 42.70 40.87
CA GLY A 207 8.40 43.75 41.73
C GLY A 207 6.89 43.75 41.95
N THR A 208 6.47 44.43 43.02
CA THR A 208 5.06 44.52 43.44
C THR A 208 4.31 45.63 42.71
N THR A 209 3.98 45.43 41.42
CA THR A 209 2.74 45.84 40.71
C THR A 209 2.94 45.81 39.19
N GLY A 210 2.26 44.91 38.47
CA GLY A 210 2.00 45.06 37.02
C GLY A 210 3.18 44.98 36.04
N THR A 211 4.41 44.79 36.53
CA THR A 211 5.63 44.81 35.69
C THR A 211 5.96 43.44 35.10
N LEU A 212 6.28 43.40 33.80
CA LEU A 212 6.89 42.27 33.12
C LEU A 212 8.32 42.61 32.70
N ALA A 213 9.28 41.77 33.10
CA ALA A 213 10.69 41.90 32.76
C ALA A 213 11.20 40.56 32.19
N ALA A 214 11.46 40.51 30.89
CA ALA A 214 12.17 39.38 30.30
C ALA A 214 13.68 39.66 30.32
N ASP A 215 14.44 38.67 30.79
CA ASP A 215 15.91 38.71 30.84
C ASP A 215 16.44 37.42 30.23
N PHE A 216 17.53 37.53 29.48
CA PHE A 216 18.11 36.39 28.78
C PHE A 216 19.13 35.68 29.70
N ASP A 217 18.88 34.39 29.90
CA ASP A 217 19.78 33.44 30.55
C ASP A 217 20.40 32.59 29.42
N ASP A 218 21.70 32.73 29.17
CA ASP A 218 22.41 31.90 28.18
C ASP A 218 22.53 30.46 28.70
N PHE A 219 21.75 29.52 28.17
CA PHE A 219 21.81 28.11 28.52
C PHE A 219 22.62 27.31 27.49
N LEU A 220 23.76 26.77 27.90
CA LEU A 220 24.57 25.89 27.07
C LEU A 220 24.03 24.45 27.16
N LEU A 221 23.09 24.08 26.28
CA LEU A 221 22.66 22.70 26.11
C LEU A 221 23.75 21.90 25.38
N LYS A 222 24.16 20.77 25.96
CA LYS A 222 25.09 19.83 25.33
C LYS A 222 24.32 18.91 24.38
N GLU A 223 24.92 18.61 23.24
CA GLU A 223 24.39 17.62 22.29
C GLU A 223 24.35 16.22 22.94
N TYR A 224 23.30 15.45 22.63
CA TYR A 224 23.02 14.14 23.19
C TYR A 224 23.24 13.08 22.10
N SER A 225 24.07 12.07 22.37
CA SER A 225 24.38 11.05 21.37
C SER A 225 23.19 10.13 21.11
N LEU A 226 22.88 9.91 19.84
CA LEU A 226 22.00 8.86 19.36
C LEU A 226 22.83 7.58 19.24
N VAL A 227 22.29 6.44 19.68
CA VAL A 227 22.88 5.11 19.46
C VAL A 227 21.90 4.29 18.63
N GLU A 228 22.39 3.71 17.53
CA GLU A 228 21.59 2.90 16.60
C GLU A 228 22.23 1.55 16.36
N PHE A 229 21.44 0.47 16.34
CA PHE A 229 21.92 -0.84 15.92
C PHE A 229 22.18 -0.87 14.41
N THR A 230 23.34 -1.39 14.02
CA THR A 230 23.81 -1.50 12.63
C THR A 230 23.71 -2.91 12.06
N GLY A 231 23.18 -3.86 12.84
CA GLY A 231 22.89 -5.22 12.41
C GLY A 231 21.99 -5.95 13.41
N ALA A 232 21.56 -7.15 13.03
CA ALA A 232 20.76 -8.05 13.86
C ALA A 232 21.47 -9.41 13.99
N PRO A 233 21.27 -10.15 15.10
CA PRO A 233 21.75 -11.51 15.23
C PRO A 233 20.98 -12.47 14.30
N ALA A 234 21.56 -13.64 14.05
CA ALA A 234 20.92 -14.70 13.26
C ALA A 234 19.58 -15.14 13.90
N ALA A 235 18.50 -15.07 13.12
CA ALA A 235 17.13 -15.34 13.59
C ALA A 235 16.83 -16.81 13.89
N TYR A 236 17.74 -17.73 13.57
CA TYR A 236 17.60 -19.17 13.73
C TYR A 236 18.69 -19.77 14.63
N ALA A 237 18.30 -20.75 15.43
CA ALA A 237 19.19 -21.63 16.17
C ALA A 237 18.65 -23.07 16.18
N ARG A 238 19.55 -24.05 16.32
CA ARG A 238 19.20 -25.48 16.32
C ARG A 238 19.27 -26.04 17.74
N SER A 239 18.23 -26.77 18.13
CA SER A 239 18.10 -27.41 19.44
C SER A 239 19.30 -28.32 19.77
N GLY A 240 20.01 -28.06 20.88
CA GLY A 240 21.19 -28.81 21.30
C GLY A 240 22.52 -28.45 20.62
N PHE A 241 22.57 -27.45 19.72
CA PHE A 241 23.78 -27.05 19.00
C PHE A 241 24.27 -25.66 19.44
N PRO A 242 25.59 -25.37 19.41
CA PRO A 242 26.11 -24.05 19.72
C PRO A 242 25.50 -22.97 18.81
N TYR A 243 25.00 -21.91 19.43
CA TYR A 243 24.59 -20.68 18.76
C TYR A 243 25.60 -19.58 19.10
N SER A 244 25.99 -18.80 18.11
CA SER A 244 26.79 -17.59 18.28
C SER A 244 26.50 -16.64 17.14
N SER A 245 26.17 -15.38 17.45
CA SER A 245 25.96 -14.34 16.46
C SER A 245 26.45 -12.99 16.95
N THR A 246 27.14 -12.26 16.08
CA THR A 246 27.71 -10.94 16.37
C THR A 246 27.04 -9.88 15.51
N PHE A 247 26.64 -8.77 16.14
CA PHE A 247 26.02 -7.62 15.48
C PHE A 247 26.51 -6.32 16.13
N GLY A 248 26.18 -5.15 15.57
CA GLY A 248 26.79 -3.88 15.94
C GLY A 248 25.80 -2.77 16.30
N ALA A 249 26.34 -1.68 16.86
CA ALA A 249 25.67 -0.40 17.02
C ALA A 249 26.67 0.77 16.94
N THR A 250 26.21 1.94 16.52
CA THR A 250 27.03 3.15 16.32
C THR A 250 26.46 4.35 17.07
N SER A 251 27.34 5.20 17.59
CA SER A 251 26.99 6.49 18.20
C SER A 251 27.14 7.65 17.21
N SER A 252 26.17 8.56 17.17
CA SER A 252 26.27 9.82 16.40
C SER A 252 27.39 10.75 16.87
N SER A 253 27.88 10.59 18.11
CA SER A 253 29.02 11.36 18.62
C SER A 253 30.38 10.73 18.30
N GLY A 254 30.40 9.53 17.69
CA GLY A 254 31.60 8.69 17.60
C GLY A 254 32.03 8.11 18.96
N GLY A 255 31.21 8.22 20.00
CA GLY A 255 31.44 7.63 21.32
C GLY A 255 31.45 6.10 21.27
N ALA A 256 32.28 5.48 22.11
CA ALA A 256 32.29 4.03 22.27
C ALA A 256 30.95 3.54 22.83
N VAL A 257 30.28 2.67 22.08
CA VAL A 257 29.02 2.02 22.47
C VAL A 257 29.34 0.78 23.30
N SER A 258 28.52 0.57 24.34
CA SER A 258 28.55 -0.58 25.24
C SER A 258 27.20 -1.29 25.25
N PHE A 259 27.18 -2.59 25.54
CA PHE A 259 25.99 -3.43 25.39
C PHE A 259 25.60 -4.18 26.66
N THR A 260 24.29 -4.29 26.90
CA THR A 260 23.70 -5.04 28.01
C THR A 260 22.50 -5.86 27.55
N ALA A 261 22.25 -6.99 28.22
CA ALA A 261 21.05 -7.77 28.05
C ALA A 261 19.96 -7.29 29.02
N GLU A 262 18.79 -6.92 28.52
CA GLU A 262 17.60 -6.70 29.35
C GLU A 262 16.82 -8.00 29.55
N GLU A 263 16.68 -8.78 28.48
CA GLU A 263 16.02 -10.09 28.51
C GLU A 263 16.73 -11.06 27.56
N LEU A 264 17.07 -12.25 28.05
CA LEU A 264 17.58 -13.34 27.23
C LEU A 264 17.01 -14.67 27.73
N PRO A 265 16.80 -15.66 26.83
CA PRO A 265 16.62 -17.05 27.22
C PRO A 265 17.79 -17.50 28.09
N GLY A 266 17.52 -18.18 29.20
CA GLY A 266 18.54 -18.55 30.22
C GLY A 266 19.62 -19.55 29.77
N TRP A 267 19.69 -19.87 28.48
CA TRP A 267 20.73 -20.66 27.82
C TRP A 267 21.63 -19.82 26.88
N LEU A 268 21.35 -18.52 26.75
CA LEU A 268 22.18 -17.52 26.06
C LEU A 268 22.93 -16.64 27.06
N SER A 269 24.04 -16.09 26.58
CA SER A 269 24.84 -15.05 27.21
C SER A 269 25.17 -13.94 26.20
N LEU A 270 25.42 -12.74 26.70
CA LEU A 270 25.84 -11.58 25.92
C LEU A 270 27.26 -11.20 26.32
N ALA A 271 28.11 -10.99 25.32
CA ALA A 271 29.46 -10.46 25.46
C ALA A 271 29.59 -9.20 24.61
N ASP A 272 29.81 -8.06 25.27
CA ASP A 272 30.23 -6.81 24.63
C ASP A 272 31.68 -6.98 24.14
N ASN A 273 31.93 -6.73 22.85
CA ASN A 273 33.27 -6.88 22.27
C ASN A 273 34.14 -5.62 22.45
N GLY A 274 33.54 -4.49 22.87
CA GLY A 274 34.24 -3.22 23.16
C GLY A 274 34.66 -2.41 21.93
N ASP A 275 34.27 -2.82 20.73
CA ASP A 275 34.59 -2.20 19.44
C ASP A 275 33.35 -1.60 18.72
N GLY A 276 32.22 -1.52 19.42
CA GLY A 276 30.91 -1.19 18.82
C GLY A 276 30.13 -2.43 18.35
N THR A 277 30.62 -3.64 18.61
CA THR A 277 29.89 -4.90 18.37
C THR A 277 29.64 -5.71 19.64
N VAL A 278 28.64 -6.58 19.56
CA VAL A 278 28.18 -7.45 20.63
C VAL A 278 27.97 -8.86 20.09
N THR A 279 28.40 -9.86 20.86
CA THR A 279 28.24 -11.28 20.54
C THR A 279 27.24 -11.90 21.50
N VAL A 280 26.14 -12.44 20.99
CA VAL A 280 25.19 -13.26 21.75
C VAL A 280 25.46 -14.72 21.43
N SER A 281 25.69 -15.55 22.45
CA SER A 281 26.09 -16.95 22.26
C SER A 281 25.58 -17.88 23.36
N GLY A 282 25.51 -19.18 23.07
CA GLY A 282 25.03 -20.18 24.04
C GLY A 282 24.76 -21.54 23.41
N THR A 283 23.96 -22.37 24.08
CA THR A 283 23.52 -23.66 23.51
C THR A 283 22.13 -24.00 24.08
N PRO A 284 21.06 -24.01 23.25
CA PRO A 284 19.73 -24.35 23.71
C PRO A 284 19.67 -25.81 24.17
N PRO A 285 18.94 -26.12 25.26
CA PRO A 285 18.71 -27.50 25.69
C PRO A 285 18.18 -28.38 24.56
N ALA A 286 18.74 -29.59 24.41
CA ALA A 286 18.31 -30.54 23.39
C ALA A 286 16.82 -30.91 23.56
N GLY A 287 16.05 -30.79 22.48
CA GLY A 287 14.60 -30.99 22.48
C GLY A 287 13.77 -29.72 22.72
N LEU A 288 14.40 -28.57 22.99
CA LEU A 288 13.73 -27.28 23.04
C LEU A 288 13.50 -26.74 21.61
N THR A 289 12.26 -26.47 21.24
CA THR A 289 11.84 -25.80 19.99
C THR A 289 11.02 -24.55 20.31
N GLY A 290 10.62 -23.78 19.29
CA GLY A 290 9.67 -22.67 19.44
C GLY A 290 10.27 -21.29 19.17
N SER A 291 9.54 -20.23 19.56
CA SER A 291 9.96 -18.84 19.38
C SER A 291 10.38 -18.23 20.73
N PHE A 292 11.50 -17.52 20.73
CA PHE A 292 12.07 -16.82 21.88
C PHE A 292 12.31 -15.36 21.53
N MET A 293 12.40 -14.48 22.52
CA MET A 293 12.78 -13.09 22.34
C MET A 293 14.12 -12.80 23.01
N MET A 294 14.96 -11.99 22.37
CA MET A 294 16.19 -11.43 22.93
C MET A 294 16.03 -9.91 22.97
N LYS A 295 16.23 -9.28 24.13
CA LYS A 295 16.12 -7.84 24.30
C LYS A 295 17.47 -7.27 24.73
N VAL A 296 18.08 -6.51 23.84
CA VAL A 296 19.45 -6.00 23.98
C VAL A 296 19.43 -4.47 23.97
N SER A 297 20.20 -3.88 24.87
CA SER A 297 20.36 -2.45 25.06
C SER A 297 21.78 -2.03 24.68
N ALA A 298 21.92 -0.95 23.91
CA ALA A 298 23.19 -0.38 23.45
C ALA A 298 23.27 1.11 23.86
N GLN A 299 24.35 1.51 24.55
CA GLN A 299 24.51 2.85 25.12
C GLN A 299 25.95 3.35 25.06
N ASP A 300 26.16 4.64 24.78
CA ASP A 300 27.47 5.31 24.89
C ASP A 300 27.58 6.21 26.15
N THR A 301 28.72 6.86 26.34
CA THR A 301 29.00 7.67 27.55
C THR A 301 28.25 9.01 27.64
N ASN A 302 27.51 9.45 26.62
CA ASN A 302 26.79 10.74 26.63
C ASN A 302 25.29 10.61 26.24
N GLY A 303 24.83 9.44 25.80
CA GLY A 303 23.49 9.20 25.27
C GLY A 303 22.60 8.29 26.12
N ALA A 304 21.40 8.00 25.62
CA ALA A 304 20.45 7.07 26.23
C ALA A 304 20.67 5.63 25.74
N PRO A 305 20.23 4.61 26.50
CA PRO A 305 20.18 3.24 26.01
C PRO A 305 19.16 3.12 24.86
N SER A 306 19.65 2.69 23.71
CA SER A 306 18.86 2.25 22.57
C SER A 306 18.55 0.77 22.73
N VAL A 307 17.27 0.39 22.72
CA VAL A 307 16.83 -0.97 23.08
C VAL A 307 16.10 -1.62 21.92
N GLN A 308 16.55 -2.81 21.51
CA GLN A 308 15.96 -3.56 20.41
C GLN A 308 15.59 -4.99 20.84
N GLU A 309 14.45 -5.45 20.33
CA GLU A 309 13.95 -6.82 20.47
C GLU A 309 14.24 -7.61 19.18
N PHE A 310 14.83 -8.78 19.34
CA PHE A 310 15.25 -9.68 18.27
C PHE A 310 14.61 -11.07 18.49
N PRO A 311 13.67 -11.51 17.65
CA PRO A 311 13.09 -12.84 17.75
C PRO A 311 14.12 -13.91 17.34
N LEU A 312 14.22 -14.98 18.13
CA LEU A 312 15.06 -16.14 17.86
C LEU A 312 14.22 -17.40 17.78
N LYS A 313 14.27 -18.08 16.64
CA LYS A 313 13.53 -19.32 16.40
C LYS A 313 14.41 -20.54 16.66
N LEU A 314 13.97 -21.40 17.57
CA LEU A 314 14.48 -22.76 17.68
C LEU A 314 13.70 -23.69 16.74
N LEU A 315 14.40 -24.17 15.71
CA LEU A 315 13.86 -25.06 14.69
C LEU A 315 13.58 -26.45 15.28
N GLY A 316 12.39 -26.99 14.98
CA GLY A 316 11.97 -28.35 15.31
C GLY A 316 12.33 -29.39 14.24
N VAL A 317 13.04 -28.97 13.18
CA VAL A 317 13.60 -29.79 12.11
C VAL A 317 15.14 -29.68 12.08
N SER A 318 15.81 -30.52 11.29
CA SER A 318 17.26 -30.40 11.08
C SER A 318 17.70 -31.00 9.75
N GLY A 319 18.83 -30.52 9.23
CA GLY A 319 19.31 -30.82 7.89
C GLY A 319 18.50 -30.08 6.83
N VAL A 320 18.59 -30.57 5.59
CA VAL A 320 17.95 -29.95 4.44
C VAL A 320 16.53 -30.50 4.24
N VAL A 321 15.55 -29.59 4.16
CA VAL A 321 14.11 -29.91 4.03
C VAL A 321 13.45 -29.13 2.89
N ILE A 322 12.26 -29.57 2.44
CA ILE A 322 11.39 -28.75 1.57
C ILE A 322 10.50 -27.89 2.46
N SER A 323 10.79 -26.59 2.51
CA SER A 323 10.13 -25.61 3.39
C SER A 323 8.74 -25.22 2.88
N GLU A 324 8.62 -24.91 1.60
CA GLU A 324 7.43 -24.34 0.96
C GLU A 324 7.34 -24.77 -0.50
N PHE A 325 6.14 -24.80 -1.09
CA PHE A 325 5.94 -24.91 -2.54
C PHE A 325 4.59 -24.32 -2.98
N VAL A 326 4.49 -24.01 -4.27
CA VAL A 326 3.28 -23.57 -4.97
C VAL A 326 3.06 -24.48 -6.17
N ALA A 327 1.94 -25.19 -6.18
CA ALA A 327 1.50 -26.03 -7.32
C ALA A 327 0.43 -25.37 -8.20
N SER A 328 0.11 -24.10 -7.92
CA SER A 328 -0.84 -23.31 -8.70
C SER A 328 -0.53 -21.83 -8.45
N SER A 329 0.41 -21.28 -9.22
CA SER A 329 0.88 -19.91 -9.01
C SER A 329 -0.11 -18.84 -9.50
N ASN A 330 0.10 -17.60 -9.06
CA ASN A 330 -0.76 -16.45 -9.28
C ASN A 330 0.01 -15.16 -9.70
N GLY A 331 1.26 -15.26 -10.14
CA GLY A 331 2.10 -14.12 -10.51
C GLY A 331 2.74 -13.40 -9.32
N ALA A 332 2.78 -14.03 -8.14
CA ALA A 332 3.57 -13.55 -7.00
C ALA A 332 5.08 -13.80 -7.17
N LEU A 333 5.46 -14.80 -7.97
CA LEU A 333 6.83 -15.06 -8.41
C LEU A 333 6.79 -15.39 -9.91
N GLU A 334 7.34 -14.51 -10.73
CA GLU A 334 7.55 -14.71 -12.17
C GLU A 334 9.01 -15.20 -12.37
N ASP A 335 9.26 -16.16 -13.28
CA ASP A 335 10.63 -16.68 -13.57
C ASP A 335 11.40 -15.82 -14.60
N GLU A 336 12.66 -16.15 -14.94
CA GLU A 336 13.48 -15.29 -15.83
C GLU A 336 12.92 -15.10 -17.25
N ASP A 337 11.98 -15.96 -17.70
CA ASP A 337 11.25 -15.77 -18.97
C ASP A 337 9.98 -14.90 -18.80
N GLY A 338 9.58 -14.61 -17.56
CA GLY A 338 8.34 -13.94 -17.19
C GLY A 338 7.13 -14.88 -17.03
N ASP A 339 7.35 -16.19 -16.87
CA ASP A 339 6.27 -17.16 -16.68
C ASP A 339 5.83 -17.28 -15.21
N ASP A 340 4.53 -17.44 -15.01
CA ASP A 340 3.88 -17.76 -13.73
C ASP A 340 4.04 -19.26 -13.41
N SER A 341 5.28 -19.67 -13.14
CA SER A 341 5.68 -21.07 -12.91
C SER A 341 5.36 -21.57 -11.50
N ASP A 342 4.98 -22.85 -11.38
CA ASP A 342 5.03 -23.55 -10.08
C ASP A 342 6.46 -23.56 -9.53
N TRP A 343 6.62 -23.64 -8.22
CA TRP A 343 7.93 -23.68 -7.57
C TRP A 343 7.91 -24.43 -6.24
N LEU A 344 9.09 -24.83 -5.78
CA LEU A 344 9.34 -25.35 -4.44
C LEU A 344 10.58 -24.71 -3.85
N GLU A 345 10.67 -24.65 -2.53
CA GLU A 345 11.81 -24.14 -1.80
C GLU A 345 12.45 -25.24 -0.96
N ILE A 346 13.78 -25.23 -0.95
CA ILE A 346 14.63 -26.09 -0.13
C ILE A 346 15.30 -25.20 0.94
N PHE A 347 15.10 -25.53 2.21
CA PHE A 347 15.69 -24.84 3.37
C PHE A 347 16.76 -25.70 4.06
N ASN A 348 17.88 -25.11 4.43
CA ASN A 348 18.91 -25.74 5.25
C ASN A 348 18.75 -25.37 6.72
N ALA A 349 18.16 -26.25 7.53
CA ALA A 349 17.95 -26.01 8.96
C ALA A 349 19.22 -26.19 9.84
N ASP A 350 20.37 -26.50 9.24
CA ASP A 350 21.63 -26.70 9.96
C ASP A 350 22.55 -25.46 9.91
N PRO A 351 23.39 -25.23 10.94
CA PRO A 351 24.31 -24.09 11.02
C PRO A 351 25.55 -24.22 10.12
N GLU A 352 25.60 -25.25 9.27
CA GLU A 352 26.71 -25.56 8.36
C GLU A 352 26.19 -25.60 6.90
N PRO A 353 26.99 -25.23 5.89
CA PRO A 353 26.56 -25.27 4.49
C PRO A 353 26.35 -26.71 4.00
N ALA A 354 25.31 -26.92 3.19
CA ALA A 354 24.95 -28.23 2.64
C ALA A 354 25.20 -28.29 1.12
N ASP A 355 25.99 -29.26 0.66
CA ASP A 355 26.12 -29.59 -0.77
C ASP A 355 24.94 -30.45 -1.22
N LEU A 356 24.14 -29.90 -2.14
CA LEU A 356 22.96 -30.54 -2.73
C LEU A 356 23.29 -31.27 -4.04
N GLY A 357 24.55 -31.27 -4.48
CA GLY A 357 24.98 -31.90 -5.72
C GLY A 357 24.60 -33.38 -5.80
N GLY A 358 23.78 -33.74 -6.80
CA GLY A 358 23.33 -35.11 -6.99
C GLY A 358 22.17 -35.56 -6.09
N TRP A 359 21.63 -34.69 -5.23
CA TRP A 359 20.35 -34.92 -4.57
C TRP A 359 19.22 -34.90 -5.61
N MET A 360 18.08 -35.49 -5.30
CA MET A 360 16.98 -35.70 -6.24
C MET A 360 15.67 -35.12 -5.69
N LEU A 361 14.99 -34.30 -6.48
CA LEU A 361 13.59 -33.96 -6.30
C LEU A 361 12.72 -35.01 -7.02
N LYS A 362 11.55 -35.34 -6.45
CA LYS A 362 10.62 -36.36 -6.98
C LYS A 362 9.16 -35.95 -6.74
N ASP A 363 8.34 -36.07 -7.78
CA ASP A 363 6.86 -36.15 -7.67
C ASP A 363 6.40 -37.62 -7.78
N ASP A 364 5.10 -37.85 -8.00
CA ASP A 364 4.52 -39.19 -8.20
C ASP A 364 5.12 -40.00 -9.38
N LYS A 365 5.77 -39.34 -10.36
CA LYS A 365 6.02 -39.89 -11.71
C LYS A 365 7.46 -39.74 -12.20
N THR A 366 8.16 -38.72 -11.72
CA THR A 366 9.41 -38.21 -12.28
C THR A 366 10.50 -38.10 -11.22
N SER A 367 11.71 -37.78 -11.67
CA SER A 367 12.73 -37.26 -10.78
C SER A 367 13.65 -36.31 -11.52
N TRP A 368 14.08 -35.27 -10.80
CA TRP A 368 15.04 -34.28 -11.23
C TRP A 368 16.25 -34.30 -10.31
N THR A 369 17.46 -34.24 -10.86
CA THR A 369 18.70 -34.26 -10.07
C THR A 369 19.26 -32.84 -9.95
N ILE A 370 19.47 -32.40 -8.71
CA ILE A 370 20.04 -31.08 -8.39
C ILE A 370 21.49 -31.03 -8.91
N PRO A 371 21.90 -29.96 -9.63
CA PRO A 371 23.24 -29.85 -10.22
C PRO A 371 24.38 -29.96 -9.21
N ALA A 372 25.50 -30.55 -9.66
CA ALA A 372 26.73 -30.57 -8.86
C ALA A 372 27.25 -29.15 -8.64
N GLY A 373 27.57 -28.80 -7.39
CA GLY A 373 28.02 -27.47 -6.99
C GLY A 373 26.91 -26.55 -6.47
N THR A 374 25.65 -26.99 -6.43
CA THR A 374 24.58 -26.30 -5.70
C THR A 374 24.80 -26.44 -4.19
N VAL A 375 25.40 -25.41 -3.57
CA VAL A 375 25.64 -25.36 -2.12
C VAL A 375 24.67 -24.37 -1.45
N LEU A 376 23.92 -24.86 -0.48
CA LEU A 376 22.95 -24.10 0.31
C LEU A 376 23.62 -23.61 1.62
N PRO A 377 23.73 -22.29 1.88
CA PRO A 377 24.38 -21.79 3.10
C PRO A 377 23.62 -22.18 4.39
N PRO A 378 24.25 -21.99 5.57
CA PRO A 378 23.57 -22.13 6.87
C PRO A 378 22.27 -21.30 6.92
N PHE A 379 21.16 -21.91 7.32
CA PHE A 379 19.84 -21.25 7.36
C PHE A 379 19.41 -20.60 6.03
N GLY A 380 19.94 -21.09 4.90
CA GLY A 380 19.65 -20.58 3.56
C GLY A 380 18.47 -21.28 2.88
N HIS A 381 17.83 -20.55 1.97
CA HIS A 381 16.74 -21.00 1.10
C HIS A 381 17.22 -21.12 -0.36
N LEU A 382 16.64 -22.07 -1.11
CA LEU A 382 16.84 -22.24 -2.55
C LEU A 382 15.50 -22.54 -3.21
N VAL A 383 15.05 -21.64 -4.08
CA VAL A 383 13.86 -21.86 -4.92
C VAL A 383 14.24 -22.66 -6.17
N VAL A 384 13.39 -23.62 -6.53
CA VAL A 384 13.46 -24.41 -7.76
C VAL A 384 12.09 -24.38 -8.43
N PHE A 385 12.01 -23.89 -9.67
CA PHE A 385 10.77 -23.83 -10.43
C PHE A 385 10.35 -25.21 -10.96
N ALA A 386 9.17 -25.69 -10.59
CA ALA A 386 8.52 -26.88 -11.16
C ALA A 386 7.80 -26.51 -12.47
N SER A 387 8.57 -26.04 -13.45
CA SER A 387 8.05 -25.44 -14.69
C SER A 387 8.02 -26.37 -15.91
N ASP A 388 8.53 -27.59 -15.78
CA ASP A 388 8.87 -28.52 -16.89
C ASP A 388 9.95 -28.02 -17.87
N LYS A 389 10.59 -26.85 -17.62
CA LYS A 389 11.65 -26.28 -18.48
C LYS A 389 12.99 -27.04 -18.39
N ASN A 390 13.21 -27.88 -17.36
CA ASN A 390 14.41 -28.71 -17.16
C ASN A 390 15.76 -27.97 -17.38
N ARG A 391 16.01 -26.94 -16.56
CA ARG A 391 17.08 -25.95 -16.77
C ARG A 391 17.96 -25.82 -15.53
N THR A 392 19.27 -25.70 -15.74
CA THR A 392 20.29 -25.62 -14.68
C THR A 392 21.05 -24.29 -14.77
N GLY A 393 20.29 -23.19 -14.79
CA GLY A 393 20.82 -21.83 -14.98
C GLY A 393 21.13 -21.14 -13.64
N PRO A 394 21.14 -19.79 -13.61
CA PRO A 394 21.10 -19.03 -12.37
C PRO A 394 19.86 -19.38 -11.54
N GLU A 395 18.71 -19.53 -12.21
CA GLU A 395 17.52 -20.19 -11.67
C GLU A 395 17.51 -21.67 -12.08
N LEU A 396 16.99 -22.50 -11.17
CA LEU A 396 16.85 -23.94 -11.36
C LEU A 396 15.40 -24.28 -11.75
N HIS A 397 15.23 -25.07 -12.81
CA HIS A 397 13.93 -25.56 -13.26
C HIS A 397 13.93 -27.08 -13.35
N ALA A 398 12.97 -27.72 -12.70
CA ALA A 398 12.74 -29.16 -12.78
C ALA A 398 12.13 -29.59 -14.13
N ASN A 399 12.11 -30.90 -14.37
CA ASN A 399 11.48 -31.58 -15.52
C ASN A 399 10.08 -32.11 -15.20
N PHE A 400 9.34 -31.38 -14.37
CA PHE A 400 7.95 -31.66 -13.99
C PHE A 400 7.24 -30.38 -13.55
N LYS A 401 5.91 -30.48 -13.41
CA LYS A 401 5.03 -29.52 -12.71
C LYS A 401 4.38 -30.18 -11.51
N LEU A 402 3.91 -29.40 -10.54
CA LEU A 402 3.26 -29.95 -9.35
C LEU A 402 1.76 -30.19 -9.59
N SER A 403 1.10 -30.92 -8.70
CA SER A 403 -0.29 -31.39 -8.91
C SER A 403 -1.30 -30.60 -8.06
N ALA A 404 -1.91 -29.57 -8.65
CA ALA A 404 -2.94 -28.79 -7.96
C ALA A 404 -4.22 -29.58 -7.67
N ASP A 405 -4.86 -30.11 -8.71
CA ASP A 405 -6.27 -30.58 -8.66
C ASP A 405 -6.48 -31.88 -7.88
N ALA A 406 -5.40 -32.65 -7.66
CA ALA A 406 -5.44 -33.91 -6.92
C ALA A 406 -4.63 -33.88 -5.62
N GLY A 407 -3.72 -32.90 -5.45
CA GLY A 407 -2.57 -33.08 -4.57
C GLY A 407 -1.61 -34.14 -5.12
N GLY A 408 -0.65 -34.59 -4.31
CA GLY A 408 0.29 -35.65 -4.71
C GLY A 408 1.44 -35.87 -3.73
N GLN A 409 2.49 -36.55 -4.18
CA GLN A 409 3.75 -36.71 -3.47
C GLN A 409 4.76 -35.62 -3.89
N LEU A 410 5.56 -35.12 -2.95
CA LEU A 410 6.76 -34.32 -3.24
C LEU A 410 7.89 -34.68 -2.28
N SER A 411 9.04 -35.11 -2.79
CA SER A 411 10.18 -35.57 -1.97
C SER A 411 11.51 -34.96 -2.39
N LEU A 412 12.36 -34.68 -1.40
CA LEU A 412 13.79 -34.42 -1.54
C LEU A 412 14.57 -35.65 -1.02
N VAL A 413 15.42 -36.21 -1.86
CA VAL A 413 16.10 -37.50 -1.65
C VAL A 413 17.61 -37.33 -1.84
N ARG A 414 18.42 -37.92 -0.97
CA ARG A 414 19.89 -37.86 -1.01
C ARG A 414 20.48 -38.82 -2.05
N PRO A 415 21.76 -38.66 -2.45
CA PRO A 415 22.42 -39.55 -3.41
C PRO A 415 22.47 -41.05 -3.01
N ASP A 416 22.31 -41.37 -1.73
CA ASP A 416 22.22 -42.75 -1.22
C ASP A 416 20.79 -43.35 -1.30
N ASN A 417 19.83 -42.59 -1.85
CA ASN A 417 18.39 -42.85 -1.88
C ASN A 417 17.66 -42.73 -0.53
N SER A 418 18.29 -42.22 0.53
CA SER A 418 17.58 -41.85 1.76
C SER A 418 16.74 -40.59 1.56
N ILE A 419 15.51 -40.58 2.07
CA ILE A 419 14.63 -39.41 2.04
C ILE A 419 15.17 -38.37 3.04
N ALA A 420 15.22 -37.10 2.62
CA ALA A 420 15.59 -35.97 3.46
C ALA A 420 14.36 -35.23 3.98
N SER A 421 13.37 -35.01 3.10
CA SER A 421 12.10 -34.38 3.42
C SER A 421 11.06 -34.83 2.39
N GLU A 422 9.82 -35.00 2.81
CA GLU A 422 8.75 -35.58 2.00
C GLU A 422 7.37 -35.10 2.45
N TYR A 423 6.57 -34.67 1.49
CA TYR A 423 5.12 -34.56 1.60
C TYR A 423 4.53 -35.80 0.90
N VAL A 424 4.11 -36.81 1.67
CA VAL A 424 3.66 -38.10 1.11
C VAL A 424 2.36 -37.97 0.32
N ASN A 425 1.44 -37.14 0.80
CA ASN A 425 0.18 -36.79 0.16
C ASN A 425 -0.15 -35.33 0.55
N TYR A 426 0.41 -34.34 -0.15
CA TYR A 426 -0.06 -32.96 0.02
C TYR A 426 -1.48 -32.84 -0.58
N PRO A 427 -2.36 -32.03 0.02
CA PRO A 427 -3.75 -31.89 -0.42
C PRO A 427 -3.90 -31.06 -1.71
N VAL A 428 -5.13 -30.95 -2.21
CA VAL A 428 -5.51 -30.06 -3.33
C VAL A 428 -5.02 -28.63 -3.08
N GLN A 429 -4.35 -28.04 -4.07
CA GLN A 429 -3.82 -26.68 -3.96
C GLN A 429 -4.78 -25.64 -4.54
N ARG A 430 -4.81 -24.46 -3.92
CA ARG A 430 -5.60 -23.32 -4.41
C ARG A 430 -4.66 -22.26 -4.96
N LYS A 431 -5.01 -21.72 -6.13
CA LYS A 431 -4.22 -20.72 -6.82
C LYS A 431 -3.77 -19.56 -5.92
N GLY A 432 -2.47 -19.30 -5.88
CA GLY A 432 -1.84 -18.25 -5.08
C GLY A 432 -1.73 -18.51 -3.58
N ALA A 433 -2.14 -19.69 -3.10
CA ALA A 433 -1.75 -20.20 -1.78
C ALA A 433 -0.62 -21.21 -1.97
N SER A 434 0.44 -21.07 -1.18
CA SER A 434 1.50 -22.06 -1.06
C SER A 434 1.15 -23.11 -0.01
N TYR A 435 1.91 -24.19 0.03
CA TYR A 435 1.86 -25.23 1.03
C TYR A 435 3.26 -25.50 1.57
N GLY A 436 3.41 -25.60 2.88
CA GLY A 436 4.73 -25.67 3.50
C GLY A 436 4.65 -25.91 5.00
N MET A 437 5.82 -25.86 5.66
CA MET A 437 5.94 -26.00 7.11
C MET A 437 5.86 -24.63 7.78
N TRP A 438 5.04 -24.47 8.82
CA TRP A 438 4.96 -23.22 9.60
C TRP A 438 5.50 -23.36 11.02
N GLY A 439 5.54 -22.25 11.75
CA GLY A 439 5.76 -22.25 13.19
C GLY A 439 7.20 -22.65 13.53
N ASP A 440 7.40 -23.84 14.10
CA ASP A 440 8.73 -24.43 14.36
C ASP A 440 9.12 -25.52 13.34
N TYR A 441 8.45 -25.51 12.18
CA TYR A 441 8.61 -26.45 11.07
C TYR A 441 8.13 -27.90 11.36
N GLN A 442 7.39 -28.14 12.46
CA GLN A 442 6.83 -29.47 12.76
C GLN A 442 5.41 -29.73 12.20
N THR A 443 4.72 -28.70 11.69
CA THR A 443 3.37 -28.82 11.11
C THR A 443 3.34 -28.26 9.69
N SER A 444 2.72 -29.00 8.77
CA SER A 444 2.52 -28.59 7.39
C SER A 444 1.08 -28.17 7.09
N GLY A 445 0.90 -27.16 6.26
CA GLY A 445 -0.38 -26.77 5.69
C GLY A 445 -0.22 -25.61 4.71
N TYR A 446 -1.29 -24.86 4.46
CA TYR A 446 -1.26 -23.72 3.53
C TYR A 446 -0.68 -22.46 4.18
N LEU A 447 0.10 -21.70 3.41
CA LEU A 447 0.68 -20.42 3.81
C LEU A 447 0.09 -19.30 2.94
N SER A 448 -0.01 -18.08 3.50
CA SER A 448 -0.49 -16.89 2.78
C SER A 448 -0.09 -15.62 3.55
N PRO A 449 0.68 -14.68 2.97
CA PRO A 449 1.33 -14.78 1.66
C PRO A 449 2.35 -15.93 1.60
N ALA A 450 2.71 -16.34 0.38
CA ALA A 450 3.85 -17.22 0.15
C ALA A 450 5.18 -16.48 0.40
N THR A 451 6.24 -17.21 0.72
CA THR A 451 7.50 -16.66 1.27
C THR A 451 8.79 -17.10 0.51
N PRO A 452 8.82 -17.12 -0.84
CA PRO A 452 9.98 -17.61 -1.59
C PRO A 452 11.28 -16.84 -1.26
N GLY A 453 12.31 -17.58 -0.87
CA GLY A 453 13.63 -17.09 -0.45
C GLY A 453 13.70 -16.65 1.02
N ALA A 454 12.60 -16.76 1.78
CA ALA A 454 12.41 -16.09 3.06
C ALA A 454 11.87 -17.04 4.16
N ALA A 455 11.77 -16.52 5.38
CA ALA A 455 11.21 -17.26 6.50
C ALA A 455 9.71 -17.50 6.33
N ASN A 456 9.28 -18.77 6.37
CA ASN A 456 7.86 -19.14 6.37
C ASN A 456 7.10 -18.47 7.53
N PRO A 457 5.79 -18.16 7.37
CA PRO A 457 4.97 -17.58 8.41
C PRO A 457 4.96 -18.37 9.73
N ALA A 458 4.82 -17.65 10.85
CA ALA A 458 4.77 -18.23 12.19
C ALA A 458 3.49 -19.06 12.44
N GLU A 459 2.42 -18.78 11.68
CA GLU A 459 1.12 -19.46 11.68
C GLU A 459 0.72 -19.75 10.24
N GLY A 460 -0.10 -20.78 10.03
CA GLY A 460 -0.67 -21.11 8.73
C GLY A 460 -1.98 -21.87 8.88
N TYR A 461 -2.53 -22.32 7.76
CA TYR A 461 -3.92 -22.77 7.67
C TYR A 461 -4.03 -24.25 7.31
N ILE A 462 -4.91 -25.00 7.98
CA ILE A 462 -5.08 -26.44 7.76
C ILE A 462 -5.99 -26.77 6.55
N SER A 463 -6.83 -25.83 6.10
CA SER A 463 -7.70 -26.01 4.93
C SER A 463 -8.26 -24.67 4.41
N PHE A 464 -9.18 -24.71 3.45
CA PHE A 464 -9.90 -23.57 2.89
C PHE A 464 -11.35 -23.51 3.40
N ALA A 465 -11.85 -22.32 3.72
CA ALA A 465 -13.27 -22.11 3.98
C ALA A 465 -14.10 -22.26 2.70
N VAL A 466 -15.29 -22.86 2.83
CA VAL A 466 -16.19 -23.16 1.71
C VAL A 466 -16.95 -21.91 1.26
N ASN A 467 -16.96 -21.63 -0.06
CA ASN A 467 -17.66 -20.49 -0.65
C ASN A 467 -19.13 -20.37 -0.17
N PRO A 468 -19.59 -19.16 0.22
CA PRO A 468 -21.00 -18.89 0.47
C PRO A 468 -21.86 -19.13 -0.78
N THR A 469 -23.00 -19.77 -0.59
CA THR A 469 -24.04 -19.99 -1.58
C THR A 469 -25.18 -18.99 -1.41
N PHE A 470 -25.88 -18.68 -2.50
CA PHE A 470 -26.89 -17.62 -2.58
C PHE A 470 -28.22 -18.22 -3.05
N SER A 471 -29.26 -18.18 -2.20
CA SER A 471 -30.57 -18.77 -2.54
C SER A 471 -31.32 -18.05 -3.68
N VAL A 472 -30.99 -16.77 -3.92
CA VAL A 472 -31.51 -15.97 -5.04
C VAL A 472 -30.34 -15.58 -5.94
N GLN A 473 -30.42 -15.92 -7.22
CA GLN A 473 -29.38 -15.61 -8.20
C GLN A 473 -29.34 -14.12 -8.56
N ARG A 474 -28.17 -13.66 -9.04
CA ARG A 474 -27.99 -12.34 -9.66
C ARG A 474 -29.02 -12.09 -10.77
N GLY A 475 -29.48 -10.86 -10.96
CA GLY A 475 -30.49 -10.59 -12.00
C GLY A 475 -31.29 -9.29 -11.84
N PHE A 476 -32.36 -9.19 -12.63
CA PHE A 476 -33.29 -8.06 -12.63
C PHE A 476 -34.63 -8.39 -11.97
N PHE A 477 -35.05 -7.60 -10.99
CA PHE A 477 -36.22 -7.83 -10.14
C PHE A 477 -37.21 -6.66 -10.16
N ASN A 478 -38.49 -6.96 -9.90
CA ASN A 478 -39.57 -5.97 -9.80
C ASN A 478 -40.28 -6.01 -8.43
N SER A 479 -39.73 -6.78 -7.47
CA SER A 479 -40.24 -6.92 -6.11
C SER A 479 -39.09 -7.33 -5.17
N PRO A 480 -39.12 -6.96 -3.87
CA PRO A 480 -38.06 -7.31 -2.93
C PRO A 480 -37.78 -8.82 -2.87
N GLN A 481 -36.51 -9.17 -2.70
CA GLN A 481 -36.01 -10.53 -2.62
C GLN A 481 -35.57 -10.88 -1.20
N SER A 482 -35.84 -12.12 -0.79
CA SER A 482 -35.42 -12.70 0.48
C SER A 482 -34.19 -13.59 0.25
N LEU A 483 -33.01 -12.99 0.18
CA LEU A 483 -31.75 -13.67 -0.12
C LEU A 483 -31.24 -14.39 1.14
N THR A 484 -31.03 -15.70 1.06
CA THR A 484 -30.34 -16.46 2.11
C THR A 484 -28.92 -16.76 1.65
N LEU A 485 -27.95 -16.50 2.54
CA LEU A 485 -26.54 -16.85 2.39
C LEU A 485 -26.22 -18.05 3.28
N GLU A 486 -25.65 -19.11 2.72
CA GLU A 486 -25.30 -20.34 3.46
C GLU A 486 -23.93 -20.86 3.03
N ALA A 487 -23.08 -21.26 3.97
CA ALA A 487 -21.78 -21.89 3.68
C ALA A 487 -21.71 -23.26 4.36
N ALA A 488 -21.43 -24.32 3.59
CA ALA A 488 -21.62 -25.72 4.03
C ALA A 488 -20.56 -26.25 5.03
N LEU A 489 -19.77 -25.37 5.66
CA LEU A 489 -18.70 -25.71 6.60
C LEU A 489 -19.18 -25.44 8.05
N PRO A 490 -19.31 -26.47 8.91
CA PRO A 490 -19.68 -26.31 10.31
C PRO A 490 -18.74 -25.38 11.11
N GLY A 491 -19.32 -24.50 11.91
CA GLY A 491 -18.58 -23.56 12.75
C GLY A 491 -17.76 -22.53 11.95
N ALA A 492 -18.12 -22.29 10.68
CA ALA A 492 -17.66 -21.14 9.92
C ALA A 492 -18.61 -19.95 10.14
N SER A 493 -18.15 -18.73 9.87
CA SER A 493 -19.00 -17.55 9.71
C SER A 493 -18.98 -17.07 8.25
N ILE A 494 -20.01 -16.31 7.86
CA ILE A 494 -20.04 -15.61 6.57
C ILE A 494 -19.95 -14.11 6.88
N SER A 495 -19.01 -13.39 6.25
CA SER A 495 -19.04 -11.93 6.22
C SER A 495 -19.56 -11.46 4.87
N TYR A 496 -20.45 -10.46 4.87
CA TYR A 496 -20.94 -9.85 3.62
C TYR A 496 -20.90 -8.32 3.62
N THR A 497 -20.73 -7.74 2.44
CA THR A 497 -20.71 -6.28 2.19
C THR A 497 -21.72 -5.91 1.11
N LEU A 498 -22.23 -4.68 1.17
CA LEU A 498 -23.24 -4.13 0.26
C LEU A 498 -22.74 -2.90 -0.54
N ASP A 499 -21.53 -2.42 -0.27
CA ASP A 499 -20.95 -1.21 -0.86
C ASP A 499 -19.91 -1.50 -1.97
N GLY A 500 -19.56 -2.77 -2.16
CA GLY A 500 -18.58 -3.29 -3.12
C GLY A 500 -17.19 -3.61 -2.55
N SER A 501 -16.90 -3.18 -1.32
CA SER A 501 -15.66 -3.54 -0.61
C SER A 501 -15.52 -5.05 -0.43
N LEU A 502 -14.29 -5.58 -0.36
CA LEU A 502 -14.07 -7.00 -0.10
C LEU A 502 -14.45 -7.31 1.37
N PRO A 503 -15.31 -8.30 1.66
CA PRO A 503 -15.67 -8.64 3.04
C PRO A 503 -14.47 -9.16 3.84
N THR A 504 -14.22 -8.57 5.00
CA THR A 504 -13.37 -9.07 6.08
C THR A 504 -14.22 -9.32 7.33
N VAL A 505 -13.63 -9.86 8.40
CA VAL A 505 -14.33 -9.99 9.69
C VAL A 505 -14.61 -8.64 10.38
N ASP A 506 -13.91 -7.58 9.99
CA ASP A 506 -13.99 -6.25 10.62
C ASP A 506 -14.87 -5.24 9.86
N ASN A 507 -14.98 -5.37 8.53
CA ASN A 507 -15.71 -4.40 7.68
C ASN A 507 -17.11 -4.85 7.23
N GLY A 508 -17.38 -6.16 7.28
CA GLY A 508 -18.61 -6.76 6.77
C GLY A 508 -19.61 -7.12 7.87
N THR A 509 -20.84 -7.40 7.47
CA THR A 509 -21.86 -7.91 8.39
C THR A 509 -21.68 -9.41 8.56
N LEU A 510 -21.43 -9.85 9.80
CA LEU A 510 -21.21 -11.25 10.13
C LEU A 510 -22.51 -12.02 10.35
N ILE A 511 -22.62 -13.16 9.68
CA ILE A 511 -23.55 -14.25 9.96
C ILE A 511 -22.75 -15.34 10.68
N PRO A 512 -22.81 -15.44 12.02
CA PRO A 512 -22.13 -16.48 12.78
C PRO A 512 -22.83 -17.84 12.61
N PRO A 513 -22.15 -18.95 12.92
CA PRO A 513 -22.79 -20.26 13.03
C PRO A 513 -23.62 -20.34 14.32
N ALA A 514 -24.65 -21.19 14.34
CA ALA A 514 -25.47 -21.39 15.55
C ALA A 514 -24.74 -22.19 16.66
N SER A 515 -23.73 -22.97 16.27
CA SER A 515 -22.82 -23.76 17.11
C SER A 515 -21.64 -24.24 16.25
N GLU A 516 -20.57 -24.78 16.84
CA GLU A 516 -19.43 -25.34 16.08
C GLU A 516 -19.85 -26.45 15.10
N ASP A 517 -20.88 -27.24 15.45
CA ASP A 517 -21.42 -28.30 14.60
C ASP A 517 -22.42 -27.81 13.52
N ALA A 518 -22.75 -26.50 13.50
CA ALA A 518 -23.74 -25.94 12.59
C ALA A 518 -23.09 -25.12 11.46
N ALA A 519 -23.58 -25.31 10.23
CA ALA A 519 -23.28 -24.43 9.11
C ALA A 519 -23.92 -23.04 9.33
N PRO A 520 -23.24 -21.92 9.01
CA PRO A 520 -23.85 -20.59 9.03
C PRO A 520 -24.91 -20.45 7.93
N SER A 521 -26.07 -19.92 8.30
CA SER A 521 -27.16 -19.54 7.40
C SER A 521 -27.80 -18.25 7.90
N GLY A 522 -28.07 -17.30 7.00
CA GLY A 522 -28.68 -16.01 7.34
C GLY A 522 -29.39 -15.37 6.16
N THR A 523 -30.50 -14.66 6.44
CA THR A 523 -31.38 -14.09 5.41
C THR A 523 -31.36 -12.55 5.43
N ILE A 524 -31.23 -11.96 4.25
CA ILE A 524 -31.10 -10.53 3.96
C ILE A 524 -32.23 -10.11 3.03
N SER A 525 -32.88 -8.98 3.31
CA SER A 525 -33.89 -8.39 2.42
C SER A 525 -33.23 -7.45 1.41
N ILE A 526 -33.32 -7.77 0.11
CA ILE A 526 -32.86 -6.90 -0.99
C ILE A 526 -34.08 -6.26 -1.65
N SER A 527 -34.30 -4.96 -1.41
CA SER A 527 -35.51 -4.22 -1.83
C SER A 527 -35.29 -3.16 -2.91
N SER A 528 -34.04 -2.93 -3.30
CA SER A 528 -33.58 -1.93 -4.28
C SER A 528 -32.36 -2.49 -5.02
N SER A 529 -31.83 -1.78 -6.01
CA SER A 529 -30.61 -2.24 -6.69
C SER A 529 -29.45 -2.28 -5.69
N SER A 530 -28.69 -3.36 -5.70
CA SER A 530 -27.65 -3.62 -4.70
C SER A 530 -26.66 -4.65 -5.20
N VAL A 531 -25.42 -4.52 -4.73
CA VAL A 531 -24.40 -5.56 -4.84
C VAL A 531 -24.31 -6.30 -3.52
N VAL A 532 -24.02 -7.59 -3.55
CA VAL A 532 -23.74 -8.40 -2.37
C VAL A 532 -22.46 -9.17 -2.64
N ARG A 533 -21.41 -8.94 -1.83
CA ARG A 533 -20.22 -9.79 -1.80
C ARG A 533 -20.22 -10.58 -0.51
N ALA A 534 -19.88 -11.86 -0.56
CA ALA A 534 -19.81 -12.72 0.63
C ALA A 534 -18.54 -13.58 0.63
N VAL A 535 -17.91 -13.71 1.79
CA VAL A 535 -16.73 -14.55 2.07
C VAL A 535 -17.01 -15.39 3.31
N ALA A 536 -16.62 -16.67 3.29
CA ALA A 536 -16.64 -17.53 4.47
C ALA A 536 -15.30 -17.51 5.21
N PHE A 537 -15.36 -17.52 6.54
CA PHE A 537 -14.22 -17.54 7.45
C PHE A 537 -14.38 -18.68 8.47
N LYS A 538 -13.28 -19.33 8.84
CA LYS A 538 -13.20 -20.20 10.02
C LYS A 538 -11.80 -20.06 10.62
N ALA A 539 -11.67 -20.21 11.94
CA ALA A 539 -10.36 -20.30 12.58
C ALA A 539 -9.51 -21.41 11.92
N ASP A 540 -8.21 -21.19 11.81
CA ASP A 540 -7.22 -22.09 11.19
C ASP A 540 -7.46 -22.39 9.69
N TYR A 541 -8.41 -21.72 9.02
CA TYR A 541 -8.75 -21.96 7.60
C TYR A 541 -8.51 -20.69 6.77
N LEU A 542 -7.95 -20.84 5.58
CA LEU A 542 -7.84 -19.74 4.62
C LEU A 542 -9.25 -19.29 4.20
N PRO A 543 -9.55 -17.97 4.19
CA PRO A 543 -10.85 -17.46 3.77
C PRO A 543 -11.23 -17.92 2.36
N SER A 544 -12.53 -18.05 2.11
CA SER A 544 -13.03 -18.42 0.78
C SER A 544 -12.77 -17.30 -0.25
N PRO A 545 -12.70 -17.60 -1.56
CA PRO A 545 -12.99 -16.62 -2.59
C PRO A 545 -14.29 -15.86 -2.33
N ALA A 546 -14.37 -14.60 -2.82
CA ALA A 546 -15.51 -13.72 -2.59
C ALA A 546 -16.58 -13.89 -3.66
N ILE A 547 -17.68 -14.58 -3.31
CA ILE A 547 -18.82 -14.72 -4.22
C ILE A 547 -19.58 -13.40 -4.26
N THR A 548 -19.72 -12.86 -5.48
CA THR A 548 -20.31 -11.55 -5.73
C THR A 548 -21.56 -11.69 -6.62
N HIS A 549 -22.69 -11.14 -6.19
CA HIS A 549 -23.98 -11.11 -6.92
C HIS A 549 -24.52 -9.66 -7.01
N THR A 550 -24.94 -9.22 -8.19
CA THR A 550 -25.66 -7.96 -8.40
C THR A 550 -27.16 -8.19 -8.60
N TYR A 551 -27.98 -7.38 -7.92
CA TYR A 551 -29.44 -7.35 -8.01
C TYR A 551 -29.87 -5.98 -8.54
N LEU A 552 -30.70 -5.95 -9.58
CA LEU A 552 -31.07 -4.72 -10.30
C LEU A 552 -32.59 -4.51 -10.31
N PHE A 553 -33.04 -3.33 -9.90
CA PHE A 553 -34.46 -3.00 -9.76
C PHE A 553 -34.77 -1.79 -10.65
N PRO A 554 -35.39 -1.95 -11.84
CA PRO A 554 -35.56 -0.85 -12.80
C PRO A 554 -36.29 0.39 -12.24
N ASP A 555 -37.25 0.19 -11.33
CA ASP A 555 -37.97 1.27 -10.66
C ASP A 555 -37.08 2.13 -9.75
N ASP A 556 -36.07 1.52 -9.15
CA ASP A 556 -35.04 2.18 -8.33
C ASP A 556 -33.94 2.79 -9.24
N LEU A 557 -33.48 2.06 -10.27
CA LEU A 557 -32.48 2.53 -11.24
C LEU A 557 -32.87 3.85 -11.91
N VAL A 558 -34.15 4.05 -12.26
CA VAL A 558 -34.60 5.33 -12.85
C VAL A 558 -34.69 6.49 -11.84
N THR A 559 -34.41 6.25 -10.56
CA THR A 559 -34.37 7.28 -9.51
C THR A 559 -32.98 7.43 -8.86
N GLN A 560 -32.00 6.60 -9.23
CA GLN A 560 -30.62 6.69 -8.76
C GLN A 560 -30.05 8.09 -9.00
N SER A 561 -29.38 8.63 -7.98
CA SER A 561 -28.65 9.91 -8.02
C SER A 561 -29.45 11.09 -8.58
N ALA A 562 -30.72 11.19 -8.18
CA ALA A 562 -31.61 12.28 -8.58
C ALA A 562 -30.97 13.68 -8.42
N ASN A 563 -31.02 14.48 -9.49
CA ASN A 563 -30.40 15.80 -9.59
C ASN A 563 -28.85 15.81 -9.44
N GLY A 564 -28.16 14.72 -9.81
CA GLY A 564 -26.70 14.63 -9.77
C GLY A 564 -26.10 14.32 -8.40
N VAL A 565 -26.93 14.03 -7.39
CA VAL A 565 -26.47 13.72 -6.03
C VAL A 565 -25.75 12.37 -6.04
N PRO A 566 -24.47 12.26 -5.63
CA PRO A 566 -23.73 11.00 -5.66
C PRO A 566 -24.35 9.92 -4.75
N PRO A 567 -24.15 8.62 -5.02
CA PRO A 567 -24.51 7.57 -4.09
C PRO A 567 -23.71 7.68 -2.77
N ALA A 568 -24.20 7.06 -1.70
CA ALA A 568 -23.66 7.25 -0.36
C ALA A 568 -22.14 6.97 -0.27
N GLY A 569 -21.38 7.98 0.16
CA GLY A 569 -19.92 7.93 0.31
C GLY A 569 -19.09 8.07 -0.98
N TRP A 570 -19.73 8.24 -2.14
CA TRP A 570 -19.03 8.59 -3.38
C TRP A 570 -18.66 10.09 -3.39
N PRO A 571 -17.66 10.53 -4.19
CA PRO A 571 -17.22 11.92 -4.18
C PRO A 571 -18.34 12.89 -4.62
N THR A 572 -18.58 13.92 -3.81
CA THR A 572 -19.53 15.02 -4.05
C THR A 572 -18.98 16.14 -4.92
N ASN A 573 -17.67 16.15 -5.14
CA ASN A 573 -16.95 17.14 -5.92
C ASN A 573 -15.93 16.42 -6.81
N SER A 574 -15.37 17.15 -7.78
CA SER A 574 -14.21 16.69 -8.54
C SER A 574 -13.05 16.28 -7.62
N VAL A 575 -12.37 15.20 -7.98
CA VAL A 575 -11.12 14.72 -7.36
C VAL A 575 -10.05 14.77 -8.44
N ASN A 576 -8.89 15.37 -8.14
CA ASN A 576 -7.78 15.58 -9.07
C ASN A 576 -8.14 16.31 -10.40
N GLY A 577 -9.27 17.00 -10.47
CA GLY A 577 -9.76 17.66 -11.68
C GLY A 577 -10.75 16.82 -12.51
N GLN A 578 -10.88 15.52 -12.22
CA GLN A 578 -11.81 14.62 -12.91
C GLN A 578 -13.26 15.09 -12.73
N MET A 579 -13.98 15.18 -13.85
CA MET A 579 -15.42 15.44 -13.89
C MET A 579 -16.19 14.21 -13.45
N LEU A 580 -17.13 14.36 -12.54
CA LEU A 580 -17.98 13.27 -12.04
C LEU A 580 -19.44 13.67 -12.28
N ASP A 581 -20.18 12.78 -12.92
CA ASP A 581 -21.58 12.96 -13.33
C ASP A 581 -22.35 11.70 -12.92
N TYR A 582 -23.54 11.87 -12.34
CA TYR A 582 -24.24 10.81 -11.62
C TYR A 582 -25.75 10.82 -11.89
N GLY A 583 -26.33 9.62 -11.96
CA GLY A 583 -27.77 9.43 -12.06
C GLY A 583 -28.30 9.50 -13.49
N MET A 584 -29.62 9.65 -13.58
CA MET A 584 -30.34 9.71 -14.86
C MET A 584 -30.74 11.14 -15.19
N ASP A 585 -30.74 11.48 -16.48
CA ASP A 585 -31.12 12.80 -16.99
C ASP A 585 -32.55 13.18 -16.53
N PRO A 586 -32.73 14.30 -15.80
CA PRO A 586 -34.04 14.79 -15.38
C PRO A 586 -35.05 15.00 -16.51
N GLU A 587 -34.64 15.31 -17.74
CA GLU A 587 -35.54 15.42 -18.90
C GLU A 587 -36.07 14.06 -19.38
N VAL A 588 -35.40 12.97 -19.00
CA VAL A 588 -35.86 11.60 -19.23
C VAL A 588 -36.79 11.17 -18.09
N ILE A 589 -36.31 11.20 -16.85
CA ILE A 589 -37.02 10.56 -15.73
C ILE A 589 -38.23 11.34 -15.21
N ASN A 590 -38.29 12.67 -15.39
CA ASN A 590 -39.49 13.45 -15.06
C ASN A 590 -40.62 13.31 -16.11
N SER A 591 -40.40 12.54 -17.18
CA SER A 591 -41.43 12.23 -18.18
C SER A 591 -41.88 10.78 -18.03
N PRO A 592 -43.10 10.50 -17.49
CA PRO A 592 -43.51 9.14 -17.17
C PRO A 592 -43.43 8.15 -18.34
N ALA A 593 -43.74 8.60 -19.56
CA ALA A 593 -43.62 7.77 -20.76
C ALA A 593 -42.16 7.38 -21.07
N LYS A 594 -41.22 8.33 -21.00
CA LYS A 594 -39.79 8.07 -21.18
C LYS A 594 -39.20 7.23 -20.03
N ALA A 595 -39.73 7.37 -18.82
CA ALA A 595 -39.29 6.58 -17.67
C ALA A 595 -39.63 5.08 -17.82
N GLU A 596 -40.83 4.75 -18.30
CA GLU A 596 -41.20 3.35 -18.62
C GLU A 596 -40.45 2.82 -19.85
N GLU A 597 -40.21 3.66 -20.85
CA GLU A 597 -39.32 3.33 -21.99
C GLU A 597 -37.89 3.03 -21.50
N LEU A 598 -37.35 3.83 -20.56
CA LEU A 598 -36.03 3.62 -19.95
C LEU A 598 -35.97 2.31 -19.14
N LYS A 599 -36.98 1.98 -18.33
CA LYS A 599 -37.05 0.68 -17.62
C LYS A 599 -37.02 -0.52 -18.58
N THR A 600 -37.62 -0.36 -19.76
CA THR A 600 -37.59 -1.34 -20.84
C THR A 600 -36.21 -1.36 -21.51
N ALA A 601 -35.63 -0.19 -21.80
CA ALA A 601 -34.32 -0.04 -22.43
C ALA A 601 -33.18 -0.62 -21.58
N LEU A 602 -33.21 -0.45 -20.26
CA LEU A 602 -32.24 -1.05 -19.31
C LEU A 602 -32.23 -2.59 -19.32
N ARG A 603 -33.26 -3.21 -19.91
CA ARG A 603 -33.40 -4.66 -20.13
C ARG A 603 -33.23 -5.06 -21.61
N SER A 604 -32.82 -4.14 -22.50
CA SER A 604 -32.68 -4.40 -23.94
C SER A 604 -31.31 -4.95 -24.35
N LEU A 605 -30.29 -4.75 -23.51
CA LEU A 605 -28.92 -5.23 -23.71
C LEU A 605 -28.45 -6.05 -22.49
N PRO A 606 -27.48 -6.96 -22.65
CA PRO A 606 -26.78 -7.55 -21.52
C PRO A 606 -26.16 -6.48 -20.62
N THR A 607 -26.10 -6.78 -19.33
CA THR A 607 -25.45 -5.95 -18.32
C THR A 607 -24.07 -6.52 -18.01
N PHE A 608 -23.07 -5.64 -17.92
CA PHE A 608 -21.84 -5.88 -17.17
C PHE A 608 -21.97 -5.12 -15.84
N SER A 609 -21.83 -5.82 -14.71
CA SER A 609 -21.72 -5.20 -13.38
C SER A 609 -20.28 -5.33 -12.89
N LEU A 610 -19.71 -4.23 -12.43
CA LEU A 610 -18.38 -4.18 -11.81
C LEU A 610 -18.55 -3.93 -10.32
N VAL A 611 -17.86 -4.70 -9.49
CA VAL A 611 -17.96 -4.60 -8.03
C VAL A 611 -16.57 -4.60 -7.40
N THR A 612 -16.23 -3.49 -6.76
CA THR A 612 -14.89 -3.19 -6.23
C THR A 612 -14.96 -2.30 -5.00
N ASP A 613 -13.88 -2.24 -4.21
CA ASP A 613 -13.69 -1.10 -3.30
C ASP A 613 -13.72 0.21 -4.11
N ARG A 614 -14.49 1.19 -3.64
CA ARG A 614 -14.68 2.49 -4.28
C ARG A 614 -13.38 3.31 -4.35
N ARG A 615 -12.44 3.10 -3.44
CA ARG A 615 -11.10 3.72 -3.45
C ARG A 615 -10.34 3.39 -4.74
N HIS A 616 -10.53 2.19 -5.29
CA HIS A 616 -9.89 1.83 -6.57
C HIS A 616 -10.29 2.76 -7.71
N PHE A 617 -11.46 3.40 -7.69
CA PHE A 617 -11.83 4.43 -8.66
C PHE A 617 -11.39 5.84 -8.23
N PHE A 618 -11.67 6.23 -6.98
CA PHE A 618 -11.72 7.65 -6.57
C PHE A 618 -10.75 8.06 -5.44
N ASP A 619 -9.85 7.19 -4.99
CA ASP A 619 -8.78 7.61 -4.08
C ASP A 619 -7.84 8.60 -4.77
N PRO A 620 -7.49 9.75 -4.16
CA PRO A 620 -6.67 10.78 -4.82
C PRO A 620 -5.27 10.31 -5.24
N LEU A 621 -4.68 9.32 -4.57
CA LEU A 621 -3.32 8.85 -4.84
C LEU A 621 -3.30 7.61 -5.76
N THR A 622 -4.30 6.74 -5.63
CA THR A 622 -4.29 5.38 -6.20
C THR A 622 -5.49 5.06 -7.08
N GLY A 623 -6.54 5.89 -7.06
CA GLY A 623 -7.80 5.68 -7.76
C GLY A 623 -7.65 5.86 -9.28
N ILE A 624 -7.95 4.81 -10.06
CA ILE A 624 -7.69 4.79 -11.49
C ILE A 624 -8.60 5.70 -12.31
N TYR A 625 -9.78 6.08 -11.80
CA TYR A 625 -10.68 7.02 -12.50
C TYR A 625 -10.17 8.45 -12.36
N VAL A 626 -9.79 8.85 -11.15
CA VAL A 626 -9.31 10.20 -10.84
C VAL A 626 -7.82 10.40 -11.15
N ASN A 627 -7.14 9.34 -11.59
CA ASN A 627 -5.76 9.36 -12.08
C ASN A 627 -5.67 8.59 -13.41
N ALA A 628 -6.57 8.89 -14.35
CA ALA A 628 -6.76 8.10 -15.57
C ALA A 628 -5.51 8.00 -16.48
N TYR A 629 -4.45 8.79 -16.24
CA TYR A 629 -3.16 8.67 -16.94
C TYR A 629 -2.20 7.59 -16.42
N GLY A 630 -2.57 6.83 -15.37
CA GLY A 630 -1.86 5.63 -14.90
C GLY A 630 -1.51 4.60 -15.99
N ARG A 631 -0.42 3.84 -15.78
CA ARG A 631 0.19 2.92 -16.76
C ARG A 631 0.72 1.65 -16.10
N GLU A 632 1.01 0.66 -16.93
CA GLU A 632 1.52 -0.69 -16.59
C GLU A 632 0.80 -1.36 -15.39
N LYS A 633 1.44 -2.33 -14.71
CA LYS A 633 0.77 -3.26 -13.76
C LYS A 633 0.35 -2.54 -12.47
N GLU A 634 1.10 -1.52 -12.08
CA GLU A 634 0.97 -0.72 -10.85
C GLU A 634 -0.31 0.13 -10.83
N TRP A 635 -0.94 0.33 -11.99
CA TRP A 635 -2.22 1.01 -12.15
C TRP A 635 -3.36 0.08 -12.58
N GLU A 636 -3.19 -1.25 -12.52
CA GLU A 636 -4.31 -2.20 -12.54
C GLU A 636 -4.93 -2.29 -11.13
N ARG A 637 -6.26 -2.45 -11.04
CA ARG A 637 -6.99 -2.59 -9.76
C ARG A 637 -7.95 -3.79 -9.82
N PRO A 638 -8.09 -4.57 -8.74
CA PRO A 638 -8.97 -5.73 -8.72
C PRO A 638 -10.46 -5.32 -8.69
N THR A 639 -11.28 -6.02 -9.47
CA THR A 639 -12.74 -5.93 -9.47
C THR A 639 -13.37 -7.30 -9.74
N SER A 640 -14.52 -7.57 -9.13
CA SER A 640 -15.43 -8.56 -9.68
C SER A 640 -16.08 -7.98 -10.94
N MET A 641 -16.26 -8.81 -11.96
CA MET A 641 -17.08 -8.56 -13.14
C MET A 641 -18.16 -9.64 -13.25
N GLU A 642 -19.41 -9.23 -13.39
CA GLU A 642 -20.55 -10.10 -13.69
C GLU A 642 -21.13 -9.77 -15.06
N MET A 643 -21.50 -10.78 -15.85
CA MET A 643 -22.45 -10.60 -16.95
C MET A 643 -23.84 -11.04 -16.50
N ILE A 644 -24.85 -10.18 -16.69
CA ILE A 644 -26.26 -10.47 -16.40
C ILE A 644 -27.05 -10.30 -17.70
N ARG A 645 -27.73 -11.35 -18.16
CA ARG A 645 -28.58 -11.31 -19.34
C ARG A 645 -30.03 -10.96 -18.96
N PRO A 646 -30.77 -10.15 -19.75
CA PRO A 646 -32.13 -9.72 -19.39
C PRO A 646 -33.17 -10.84 -19.45
N ASP A 647 -32.87 -11.93 -20.15
CA ASP A 647 -33.69 -13.15 -20.22
C ASP A 647 -33.52 -14.08 -19.01
N GLY A 648 -32.61 -13.75 -18.09
CA GLY A 648 -32.30 -14.57 -16.92
C GLY A 648 -31.42 -15.79 -17.21
N THR A 649 -30.90 -15.97 -18.44
CA THR A 649 -29.97 -17.05 -18.74
C THR A 649 -28.61 -16.80 -18.10
N SER A 650 -28.00 -17.87 -17.58
CA SER A 650 -26.70 -17.82 -16.92
C SER A 650 -25.60 -17.33 -17.88
N ALA A 651 -24.73 -16.47 -17.37
CA ALA A 651 -23.48 -16.06 -17.99
C ALA A 651 -22.32 -16.32 -17.02
N PHE A 652 -21.45 -15.34 -16.75
CA PHE A 652 -20.27 -15.50 -15.89
C PHE A 652 -20.23 -14.50 -14.72
N GLN A 653 -19.49 -14.87 -13.67
CA GLN A 653 -18.81 -13.94 -12.77
C GLN A 653 -17.34 -14.34 -12.71
N ILE A 654 -16.45 -13.35 -12.65
CA ILE A 654 -15.00 -13.51 -12.65
C ILE A 654 -14.37 -12.33 -11.89
N ASP A 655 -13.36 -12.57 -11.06
CA ASP A 655 -12.51 -11.50 -10.52
C ASP A 655 -11.37 -11.22 -11.51
N CYS A 656 -11.07 -9.94 -11.74
CA CYS A 656 -10.14 -9.51 -12.79
C CYS A 656 -9.49 -8.15 -12.49
N GLY A 657 -8.39 -7.87 -13.19
CA GLY A 657 -7.72 -6.57 -13.16
C GLY A 657 -8.40 -5.57 -14.08
N MET A 658 -8.47 -4.31 -13.67
CA MET A 658 -9.08 -3.22 -14.41
C MET A 658 -8.19 -1.99 -14.46
N ARG A 659 -8.16 -1.30 -15.61
CA ARG A 659 -7.45 -0.01 -15.80
C ARG A 659 -8.20 0.90 -16.77
N MET A 660 -7.97 2.21 -16.71
CA MET A 660 -8.49 3.16 -17.69
C MET A 660 -7.85 2.98 -19.08
N ARG A 661 -8.63 3.24 -20.13
CA ARG A 661 -8.29 2.88 -21.52
C ARG A 661 -8.37 4.04 -22.52
N GLY A 662 -7.39 4.15 -23.42
CA GLY A 662 -7.45 4.99 -24.62
C GLY A 662 -6.64 6.29 -24.56
N GLY A 663 -7.02 7.27 -25.40
CA GLY A 663 -6.48 8.64 -25.41
C GLY A 663 -7.44 9.61 -24.73
N VAL A 664 -8.11 10.44 -25.55
CA VAL A 664 -9.18 11.41 -25.20
C VAL A 664 -10.27 10.87 -24.25
N SER A 665 -10.48 9.56 -24.22
CA SER A 665 -11.43 8.94 -23.28
C SER A 665 -11.07 9.11 -21.81
N ARG A 666 -9.82 9.50 -21.51
CA ARG A 666 -9.23 9.64 -20.17
C ARG A 666 -8.79 11.08 -19.88
N ASP A 667 -9.38 12.03 -20.59
CA ASP A 667 -9.26 13.46 -20.29
C ASP A 667 -10.11 13.77 -19.05
N ASP A 668 -9.63 14.63 -18.16
CA ASP A 668 -10.30 14.88 -16.87
C ASP A 668 -11.67 15.57 -17.06
N SER A 669 -11.86 16.26 -18.20
CA SER A 669 -13.15 16.84 -18.62
C SER A 669 -14.16 15.80 -19.15
N ASN A 670 -13.78 14.51 -19.20
CA ASN A 670 -14.60 13.42 -19.71
C ASN A 670 -15.19 12.62 -18.54
N PRO A 671 -16.47 12.78 -18.18
CA PRO A 671 -17.06 12.08 -17.04
C PRO A 671 -17.22 10.57 -17.25
N LYS A 672 -16.95 10.04 -18.46
CA LYS A 672 -17.25 8.63 -18.82
C LYS A 672 -16.09 7.93 -19.57
N HIS A 673 -15.13 7.44 -18.81
CA HIS A 673 -13.96 6.75 -19.34
C HIS A 673 -14.27 5.38 -19.97
N SER A 674 -13.45 4.97 -20.94
CA SER A 674 -13.33 3.58 -21.41
C SER A 674 -12.47 2.77 -20.43
N LEU A 675 -12.77 1.49 -20.28
CA LEU A 675 -12.09 0.56 -19.37
C LEU A 675 -11.37 -0.55 -20.16
N HIS A 676 -10.34 -1.12 -19.56
CA HIS A 676 -9.60 -2.28 -20.03
C HIS A 676 -9.53 -3.31 -18.91
N PHE A 677 -9.71 -4.58 -19.24
CA PHE A 677 -9.75 -5.68 -18.29
C PHE A 677 -8.71 -6.74 -18.61
N TYR A 678 -8.17 -7.33 -17.55
CA TYR A 678 -7.08 -8.27 -17.56
C TYR A 678 -7.47 -9.49 -16.73
N PHE A 679 -7.52 -10.65 -17.36
CA PHE A 679 -7.68 -11.93 -16.68
C PHE A 679 -6.28 -12.47 -16.41
N ARG A 680 -5.96 -12.71 -15.13
CA ARG A 680 -4.60 -12.94 -14.62
C ARG A 680 -4.66 -13.77 -13.34
N GLY A 681 -3.58 -14.49 -13.02
CA GLY A 681 -3.49 -15.27 -11.79
C GLY A 681 -3.70 -14.46 -10.52
N GLU A 682 -3.13 -13.25 -10.45
CA GLU A 682 -3.15 -12.38 -9.27
C GLU A 682 -4.55 -11.91 -8.86
N TYR A 683 -5.51 -11.97 -9.80
CA TYR A 683 -6.91 -11.64 -9.59
C TYR A 683 -7.83 -12.87 -9.58
N GLY A 684 -7.31 -14.08 -9.82
CA GLY A 684 -8.06 -15.33 -9.87
C GLY A 684 -7.89 -16.07 -11.20
N GLU A 685 -8.96 -16.12 -11.99
CA GLU A 685 -8.95 -16.85 -13.25
C GLU A 685 -8.05 -16.18 -14.29
N GLY A 686 -7.13 -16.97 -14.85
CA GLY A 686 -6.11 -16.46 -15.78
C GLY A 686 -6.65 -16.06 -17.15
N LYS A 687 -7.89 -16.45 -17.47
CA LYS A 687 -8.59 -16.22 -18.73
C LYS A 687 -10.10 -16.16 -18.49
N LEU A 688 -10.81 -15.24 -19.14
CA LEU A 688 -12.26 -15.33 -19.26
C LEU A 688 -12.61 -16.42 -20.28
N ARG A 689 -12.93 -17.64 -19.80
CA ARG A 689 -13.34 -18.76 -20.66
C ARG A 689 -14.85 -18.75 -20.89
N TYR A 690 -15.32 -17.85 -21.75
CA TYR A 690 -16.73 -17.65 -22.05
C TYR A 690 -16.91 -17.10 -23.48
N PRO A 691 -17.83 -17.65 -24.30
CA PRO A 691 -18.07 -17.19 -25.68
C PRO A 691 -18.82 -15.84 -25.69
N LEU A 692 -18.10 -14.76 -25.38
CA LEU A 692 -18.64 -13.41 -25.22
C LEU A 692 -19.27 -12.83 -26.50
N PHE A 693 -18.82 -13.32 -27.65
CA PHE A 693 -19.36 -12.99 -28.98
C PHE A 693 -19.91 -14.25 -29.66
N ASP A 694 -20.54 -15.14 -28.88
CA ASP A 694 -21.18 -16.37 -29.36
C ASP A 694 -20.22 -17.21 -30.24
N GLY A 695 -20.72 -17.80 -31.33
CA GLY A 695 -19.92 -18.59 -32.28
C GLY A 695 -19.20 -17.77 -33.37
N GLU A 696 -19.24 -16.43 -33.34
CA GLU A 696 -18.47 -15.59 -34.26
C GLU A 696 -17.13 -15.11 -33.67
N GLY A 697 -16.93 -15.23 -32.35
CA GLY A 697 -15.78 -14.72 -31.60
C GLY A 697 -14.72 -15.76 -31.24
N ALA A 698 -13.71 -15.33 -30.50
CA ALA A 698 -12.86 -16.25 -29.72
C ALA A 698 -13.66 -16.86 -28.54
N PRO A 699 -13.37 -18.12 -28.13
CA PRO A 699 -14.06 -18.78 -27.02
C PRO A 699 -13.55 -18.36 -25.64
N GLU A 700 -12.38 -17.72 -25.57
CA GLU A 700 -11.75 -17.25 -24.33
C GLU A 700 -10.89 -16.01 -24.56
N PHE A 701 -10.62 -15.26 -23.49
CA PHE A 701 -9.90 -13.98 -23.55
C PHE A 701 -8.91 -13.81 -22.40
N ASP A 702 -7.70 -13.38 -22.71
CA ASP A 702 -6.71 -12.86 -21.74
C ASP A 702 -7.07 -11.42 -21.34
N ARG A 703 -7.64 -10.64 -22.28
CA ARG A 703 -7.98 -9.22 -22.12
C ARG A 703 -9.22 -8.82 -22.94
N ILE A 704 -10.04 -7.92 -22.40
CA ILE A 704 -11.15 -7.26 -23.12
C ILE A 704 -11.15 -5.75 -22.92
N ASP A 705 -11.81 -5.03 -23.82
CA ASP A 705 -12.01 -3.56 -23.76
C ASP A 705 -13.50 -3.25 -23.54
N LEU A 706 -13.86 -2.36 -22.61
CA LEU A 706 -15.16 -1.68 -22.61
C LEU A 706 -14.97 -0.25 -23.13
N ARG A 707 -15.45 0.03 -24.35
CA ARG A 707 -15.36 1.35 -24.99
C ARG A 707 -16.55 2.25 -24.72
N THR A 708 -16.26 3.54 -24.71
CA THR A 708 -17.22 4.63 -24.93
C THR A 708 -17.06 5.27 -26.31
N THR A 709 -18.14 5.81 -26.86
CA THR A 709 -18.09 6.66 -28.08
C THR A 709 -17.43 8.00 -27.73
N GLN A 710 -16.52 8.48 -28.56
CA GLN A 710 -15.69 9.66 -28.28
C GLN A 710 -15.63 10.61 -29.48
N GLY A 711 -15.16 11.86 -29.25
CA GLY A 711 -14.82 12.80 -30.32
C GLY A 711 -16.00 13.60 -30.88
N GLY A 712 -16.67 14.39 -30.04
CA GLY A 712 -17.68 15.37 -30.46
C GLY A 712 -19.01 14.79 -30.99
N LYS A 713 -19.20 13.47 -30.91
CA LYS A 713 -20.41 12.73 -31.34
C LYS A 713 -20.93 11.82 -30.22
N SER A 714 -20.94 12.37 -29.01
CA SER A 714 -21.28 11.69 -27.76
C SER A 714 -22.00 12.68 -26.83
N TRP A 715 -23.00 12.23 -26.07
CA TRP A 715 -23.71 13.09 -25.13
C TRP A 715 -22.82 13.45 -23.93
N HIS A 716 -22.25 12.45 -23.25
CA HIS A 716 -21.46 12.61 -22.02
C HIS A 716 -20.21 13.51 -22.14
N THR A 717 -19.68 13.74 -23.34
CA THR A 717 -18.43 14.52 -23.55
C THR A 717 -18.64 15.89 -24.17
N SER A 718 -19.78 16.13 -24.84
CA SER A 718 -20.00 17.38 -25.56
C SER A 718 -21.46 17.68 -25.90
N GLY A 719 -22.43 17.05 -25.22
CA GLY A 719 -23.88 17.25 -25.45
C GLY A 719 -24.33 17.01 -26.90
N SER A 720 -23.61 16.19 -27.67
CA SER A 720 -23.71 16.24 -29.14
C SER A 720 -25.04 15.71 -29.66
N THR A 721 -25.83 16.57 -30.32
CA THR A 721 -27.04 16.19 -31.06
C THR A 721 -26.76 15.29 -32.27
N SER A 722 -25.50 15.13 -32.66
CA SER A 722 -25.04 14.19 -33.69
C SER A 722 -24.56 12.84 -33.11
N ALA A 723 -24.74 12.60 -31.81
CA ALA A 723 -24.43 11.32 -31.19
C ALA A 723 -25.34 10.21 -31.72
N ASN A 724 -24.73 9.09 -32.08
CA ASN A 724 -25.38 7.92 -32.68
C ASN A 724 -24.78 6.59 -32.19
N TYR A 725 -23.66 6.64 -31.46
CA TYR A 725 -22.92 5.53 -30.84
C TYR A 725 -22.36 4.45 -31.79
N MET A 726 -22.94 4.25 -32.98
CA MET A 726 -22.70 3.13 -33.91
C MET A 726 -21.48 3.26 -34.84
N GLN A 727 -20.77 4.39 -34.88
CA GLN A 727 -19.74 4.62 -35.92
C GLN A 727 -18.54 3.65 -35.89
N ASP A 728 -17.98 3.32 -34.72
CA ASP A 728 -16.86 2.36 -34.61
C ASP A 728 -17.35 0.92 -34.90
N GLU A 729 -18.53 0.58 -34.40
CA GLU A 729 -19.19 -0.72 -34.55
C GLU A 729 -19.56 -1.04 -36.01
N TRP A 730 -20.24 -0.11 -36.68
CA TRP A 730 -20.55 -0.24 -38.10
C TRP A 730 -19.29 -0.36 -38.96
N SER A 731 -18.21 0.35 -38.58
CA SER A 731 -16.92 0.24 -39.29
C SER A 731 -16.29 -1.15 -39.10
N ARG A 732 -16.32 -1.72 -37.89
CA ARG A 732 -15.85 -3.09 -37.59
C ARG A 732 -16.65 -4.15 -38.32
N ALA A 733 -17.98 -4.07 -38.22
CA ALA A 733 -18.89 -5.00 -38.90
C ALA A 733 -18.75 -4.92 -40.42
N THR A 734 -18.55 -3.72 -40.99
CA THR A 734 -18.30 -3.57 -42.44
C THR A 734 -16.94 -4.16 -42.85
N GLN A 735 -15.88 -3.98 -42.05
CA GLN A 735 -14.59 -4.64 -42.27
C GLN A 735 -14.72 -6.18 -42.26
N GLY A 736 -15.48 -6.74 -41.31
CA GLY A 736 -15.80 -8.17 -41.26
C GLY A 736 -16.63 -8.66 -42.45
N ALA A 737 -17.66 -7.92 -42.85
CA ALA A 737 -18.52 -8.24 -43.99
C ALA A 737 -17.77 -8.20 -45.34
N MET A 738 -16.69 -7.43 -45.44
CA MET A 738 -15.75 -7.45 -46.57
C MET A 738 -14.75 -8.63 -46.53
N GLY A 739 -14.86 -9.52 -45.54
CA GLY A 739 -14.00 -10.70 -45.39
C GLY A 739 -12.64 -10.43 -44.73
N HIS A 740 -12.45 -9.27 -44.10
CA HIS A 740 -11.20 -8.95 -43.42
C HIS A 740 -11.24 -9.35 -41.92
N PRO A 741 -10.08 -9.72 -41.33
CA PRO A 741 -9.96 -9.90 -39.89
C PRO A 741 -10.35 -8.62 -39.15
N HIS A 742 -11.20 -8.74 -38.13
CA HIS A 742 -11.73 -7.62 -37.36
C HIS A 742 -12.04 -8.06 -35.93
N ALA A 743 -11.81 -7.17 -34.97
CA ALA A 743 -12.23 -7.38 -33.59
C ALA A 743 -13.76 -7.30 -33.48
N ARG A 744 -14.37 -8.29 -32.82
CA ARG A 744 -15.81 -8.31 -32.51
C ARG A 744 -16.12 -7.36 -31.35
N SER A 745 -17.38 -6.96 -31.30
CA SER A 745 -17.93 -6.06 -30.30
C SER A 745 -19.43 -6.35 -30.06
N ARG A 746 -19.96 -5.91 -28.91
CA ARG A 746 -21.40 -5.87 -28.56
C ARG A 746 -21.69 -4.68 -27.63
N TYR A 747 -22.90 -4.13 -27.65
CA TYR A 747 -23.33 -3.16 -26.64
C TYR A 747 -23.78 -3.84 -25.34
N VAL A 748 -23.43 -3.23 -24.21
CA VAL A 748 -23.82 -3.63 -22.86
C VAL A 748 -24.21 -2.40 -22.03
N HIS A 749 -25.08 -2.59 -21.03
CA HIS A 749 -25.22 -1.63 -19.93
C HIS A 749 -24.08 -1.85 -18.92
N LEU A 750 -23.43 -0.78 -18.45
CA LEU A 750 -22.44 -0.87 -17.37
C LEU A 750 -23.05 -0.39 -16.05
N TYR A 751 -22.74 -1.10 -14.97
CA TYR A 751 -23.00 -0.69 -13.59
C TYR A 751 -21.70 -0.81 -12.78
N ILE A 752 -21.51 0.07 -11.80
CA ILE A 752 -20.34 0.09 -10.91
C ILE A 752 -20.86 0.16 -9.47
N ASN A 753 -20.62 -0.89 -8.69
CA ASN A 753 -21.21 -1.12 -7.36
C ASN A 753 -22.74 -0.89 -7.33
N GLY A 754 -23.45 -1.31 -8.40
CA GLY A 754 -24.90 -1.15 -8.55
C GLY A 754 -25.37 0.21 -9.07
N GLN A 755 -24.51 1.24 -9.13
CA GLN A 755 -24.81 2.52 -9.77
C GLN A 755 -24.74 2.37 -11.30
N TYR A 756 -25.79 2.78 -12.02
CA TYR A 756 -25.77 2.76 -13.49
C TYR A 756 -24.74 3.76 -14.04
N TRP A 757 -23.94 3.30 -15.00
CA TRP A 757 -22.86 4.05 -15.66
C TRP A 757 -23.09 4.22 -17.18
N GLY A 758 -24.28 3.90 -17.69
CA GLY A 758 -24.66 4.06 -19.10
C GLY A 758 -24.23 2.91 -20.02
N ILE A 759 -24.54 3.03 -21.32
CA ILE A 759 -24.17 2.05 -22.35
C ILE A 759 -22.66 2.10 -22.67
N TYR A 760 -22.06 0.94 -22.89
CA TYR A 760 -20.69 0.71 -23.37
C TYR A 760 -20.71 -0.27 -24.55
N ALA A 761 -19.64 -0.29 -25.35
CA ALA A 761 -19.38 -1.39 -26.27
C ALA A 761 -18.27 -2.28 -25.69
N THR A 762 -18.60 -3.54 -25.35
CA THR A 762 -17.57 -4.56 -25.08
C THR A 762 -16.91 -4.97 -26.39
N GLN A 763 -15.60 -5.16 -26.38
CA GLN A 763 -14.77 -5.40 -27.56
C GLN A 763 -13.67 -6.44 -27.28
N GLU A 764 -13.41 -7.30 -28.28
CA GLU A 764 -12.16 -8.06 -28.40
C GLU A 764 -10.91 -7.18 -28.52
N ARG A 765 -9.93 -7.42 -27.65
CA ARG A 765 -8.65 -6.72 -27.71
C ARG A 765 -7.80 -7.25 -28.88
N ALA A 766 -7.69 -6.50 -29.97
CA ALA A 766 -6.81 -6.84 -31.09
C ALA A 766 -5.31 -6.68 -30.72
N ASP A 767 -4.79 -7.68 -30.03
CA ASP A 767 -3.39 -7.84 -29.61
C ASP A 767 -2.84 -9.21 -30.06
N ASN A 768 -1.77 -9.70 -29.42
CA ASN A 768 -1.09 -10.93 -29.77
C ASN A 768 -1.87 -12.20 -29.40
N ALA A 769 -2.63 -12.21 -28.29
CA ALA A 769 -3.51 -13.31 -27.93
C ALA A 769 -4.72 -13.41 -28.88
N TRP A 770 -5.24 -12.27 -29.35
CA TRP A 770 -6.23 -12.23 -30.43
C TRP A 770 -5.65 -12.70 -31.76
N ALA A 771 -4.40 -12.33 -32.08
CA ALA A 771 -3.72 -12.80 -33.29
C ALA A 771 -3.57 -14.32 -33.32
N ALA A 772 -3.11 -14.92 -32.21
CA ALA A 772 -3.06 -16.37 -32.01
C ALA A 772 -4.46 -17.01 -32.19
N SER A 773 -5.49 -16.44 -31.56
CA SER A 773 -6.88 -16.95 -31.61
C SER A 773 -7.48 -16.99 -33.03
N TYR A 774 -7.09 -16.06 -33.91
CA TYR A 774 -7.68 -15.93 -35.26
C TYR A 774 -6.77 -16.36 -36.42
N PHE A 775 -5.45 -16.47 -36.20
CA PHE A 775 -4.48 -16.85 -37.23
C PHE A 775 -3.71 -18.14 -36.89
N GLY A 776 -3.83 -18.66 -35.66
CA GLY A 776 -3.23 -19.90 -35.18
C GLY A 776 -1.76 -19.75 -34.76
N GLY A 777 -1.29 -20.68 -33.92
CA GLY A 777 0.00 -20.58 -33.24
C GLY A 777 -0.09 -19.79 -31.94
N GLU A 778 1.06 -19.53 -31.31
CA GLU A 778 1.12 -18.98 -29.94
C GLU A 778 1.22 -17.45 -29.94
N LYS A 779 0.86 -16.81 -28.82
CA LYS A 779 0.84 -15.33 -28.69
C LYS A 779 2.24 -14.72 -28.79
N GLU A 780 3.29 -15.49 -28.51
CA GLU A 780 4.71 -15.15 -28.64
C GLU A 780 5.14 -15.00 -30.12
N GLU A 781 4.37 -15.51 -31.08
CA GLU A 781 4.68 -15.40 -32.51
C GLU A 781 4.20 -14.08 -33.18
N TYR A 782 3.67 -13.11 -32.41
CA TYR A 782 2.91 -11.98 -32.94
C TYR A 782 3.29 -10.59 -32.37
N ASP A 783 4.17 -9.86 -33.08
CA ASP A 783 4.55 -8.47 -32.75
C ASP A 783 3.36 -7.48 -32.83
N ILE A 784 3.17 -6.65 -31.80
CA ILE A 784 2.18 -5.56 -31.71
C ILE A 784 2.85 -4.19 -31.77
N ILE A 785 2.80 -3.57 -32.95
CA ILE A 785 3.34 -2.23 -33.21
C ILE A 785 2.35 -1.17 -32.70
N LYS A 786 2.75 -0.37 -31.70
CA LYS A 786 1.95 0.75 -31.20
C LYS A 786 2.36 2.07 -31.86
N THR A 787 1.38 2.74 -32.47
CA THR A 787 1.58 3.89 -33.37
C THR A 787 1.77 5.26 -32.69
N TYR A 788 1.73 5.33 -31.34
CA TYR A 788 1.67 6.59 -30.59
C TYR A 788 2.96 6.99 -29.84
N THR A 789 4.03 6.22 -29.94
CA THR A 789 5.38 6.67 -29.56
C THR A 789 6.25 6.82 -30.81
N LEU A 790 7.22 7.72 -30.77
CA LEU A 790 8.36 7.77 -31.69
C LEU A 790 9.65 7.71 -30.85
N PRO A 791 10.51 6.68 -31.01
CA PRO A 791 10.32 5.51 -31.87
C PRO A 791 9.12 4.66 -31.46
N HIS A 792 8.56 3.90 -32.40
CA HIS A 792 7.41 3.03 -32.16
C HIS A 792 7.77 1.92 -31.17
N ARG A 793 7.00 1.79 -30.08
CA ARG A 793 7.10 0.61 -29.20
C ARG A 793 6.56 -0.60 -29.96
N VAL A 794 7.42 -1.59 -30.14
CA VAL A 794 7.01 -2.97 -30.40
C VAL A 794 6.80 -3.61 -29.02
N GLU A 795 5.66 -4.27 -28.85
CA GLU A 795 5.33 -5.16 -27.73
C GLU A 795 4.97 -6.54 -28.28
#